data_AF-A0A916UQT0-F1
#
_entry.id   AF-A0A916UQT0-F1
#
_cell.length_a   1.000
_cell.length_b   1.000
_cell.length_c   1.000
_cell.angle_alpha   90.00
_cell.angle_beta   90.00
_cell.angle_gamma   90.00
#
_symmetry.space_group_name_H-M   'P 1'
#
loop_
_entity.id
_entity.type
_entity.pdbx_description
1 polymer ?
#
loop_
_entity_poly.entity_id
_entity_poly.type
_entity_poly.pdbx_seq_one_letter_code
_entity_poly.pdbx_strand_id
1 'polypeptide(L)'
;MADKALTSYRAKRDFTKTAEPSGKLDVQPSNRRRFVVQKHAATRLHYDLRLELDGVFKSWAVTRGPSLDPQDKRLAVEVEDHPLDYGDFEGTIPKGQYGGGTVQLWDRGYWEAEGATSPEEGLAQGDFKFTLDGARLKGSWVLVRMKRDRERSKRTNWLLIKHRDEFAAPSDGAAVLDDDRSVASGRTMAEIAAGRGRPPKPFMLSGAMEADAVWDSRDGLAADQRVGDGEVGSGAPSAKRKTTARRRAKAPPSASMPDFIAPQLSETVARPPAGSGWVHEIKFDGYRVQMRVAAGRVTLFTRKGLDWTERFGAVAAAASALPDCIIDGEVVALDHNGAPNFSALQAALADGASDDLLFYGFDLLHADGEDLRGRPLSERKARLQAILSALPEVDGRYIRYVEHFEAGGEAVLRSACKLSLEGIVSKRLDASYQSGRSQSWVRSKCRAGHEVVIGGWTTTGSKFRSLLVGVYRGDRLVPIGRVGTGYSQAKVGRLLPRLKAVEASRSPFTGEGAPRKTAGVHWTRPELVAEIEFAGWTDGGQVRQAAFKGLREDKPAAEIRAEEPVSPEVIDAALPAPPKQATTGASRRGAAAKPIVMGVLISKPDKPLWPAEEAGGAITKLDLARYFEAVGPWLIEHIRGRPCSLIRAPDGIAAECFFQRHAMRGTSSLLELVTVSGDRKPYLQIDRVEGLAAVAQIAGVELHPWNCAPGQPELPGRLIFDLDPGPDVPFTAVVEAARALRERLDELGLVSFCKTTGGKGLHVVTPLDVAAARSKAQPGWPEAKAFAQEVCRRMAHEQPDRYLINMAKKLRPGRIFLDYLRNDRMATAVAPLSPRGRPGATVSMPLTWPQVRADLDPKRFTLRTVPQLLAKTSAWADYARGARPLTVAMTRLGSSKAAA
;
A
#
# COMPACT_ATOMS: atom_id res chain seq x y z
N MET A 1 -22.66 16.81 30.46
CA MET A 1 -21.99 16.15 29.31
C MET A 1 -21.00 17.10 28.63
N ALA A 2 -21.44 18.28 28.16
CA ALA A 2 -20.57 19.29 27.53
C ALA A 2 -19.37 19.73 28.39
N ASP A 3 -19.58 19.97 29.68
CA ASP A 3 -18.52 20.48 30.57
C ASP A 3 -17.31 19.51 30.72
N LYS A 4 -17.58 18.20 30.68
CA LYS A 4 -16.55 17.15 30.67
C LYS A 4 -15.87 17.03 29.30
N ALA A 5 -16.58 17.28 28.21
CA ALA A 5 -16.02 17.25 26.86
C ALA A 5 -15.05 18.42 26.62
N LEU A 6 -15.31 19.60 27.21
CA LEU A 6 -14.49 20.80 27.07
C LEU A 6 -13.24 20.83 27.97
N THR A 7 -13.03 19.81 28.81
CA THR A 7 -11.88 19.79 29.74
C THR A 7 -10.54 19.90 29.00
N SER A 8 -10.36 19.16 27.89
CA SER A 8 -9.12 19.25 27.11
C SER A 8 -8.97 20.58 26.36
N TYR A 9 -10.08 21.23 25.98
CA TYR A 9 -10.06 22.53 25.31
C TYR A 9 -9.59 23.61 26.26
N ARG A 10 -10.21 23.67 27.46
CA ARG A 10 -9.89 24.66 28.50
C ARG A 10 -8.49 24.49 29.07
N ALA A 11 -8.00 23.25 29.21
CA ALA A 11 -6.66 22.99 29.72
C ALA A 11 -5.52 23.44 28.79
N LYS A 12 -5.79 23.61 27.49
CA LYS A 12 -4.76 24.01 26.50
C LYS A 12 -4.66 25.54 26.31
N ARG A 13 -5.56 26.30 26.93
CA ARG A 13 -5.72 27.75 26.68
C ARG A 13 -5.57 28.51 27.98
N ASP A 14 -4.89 29.64 27.89
CA ASP A 14 -4.82 30.62 28.95
C ASP A 14 -5.79 31.76 28.60
N PHE A 15 -7.03 31.67 29.11
CA PHE A 15 -8.09 32.66 28.83
C PHE A 15 -7.81 34.05 29.42
N THR A 16 -6.71 34.21 30.17
CA THR A 16 -6.21 35.54 30.56
C THR A 16 -5.39 36.20 29.44
N LYS A 17 -4.96 35.42 28.45
CA LYS A 17 -4.11 35.85 27.32
C LYS A 17 -4.80 35.73 25.97
N THR A 18 -5.72 34.79 25.80
CA THR A 18 -6.49 34.61 24.55
C THR A 18 -7.92 35.11 24.69
N ALA A 19 -8.45 35.73 23.64
CA ALA A 19 -9.86 36.13 23.54
C ALA A 19 -10.77 34.99 23.07
N GLU A 20 -10.24 33.77 22.94
CA GLU A 20 -11.02 32.59 22.57
C GLU A 20 -12.13 32.29 23.61
N PRO A 21 -13.37 32.00 23.18
CA PRO A 21 -14.48 31.68 24.09
C PRO A 21 -14.24 30.44 24.95
N SER A 22 -14.54 30.53 26.25
CA SER A 22 -14.33 29.42 27.20
C SER A 22 -15.50 28.43 27.30
N GLY A 23 -16.62 28.68 26.59
CA GLY A 23 -17.87 27.93 26.73
C GLY A 23 -18.71 28.38 27.92
N LYS A 24 -18.65 29.67 28.26
CA LYS A 24 -19.44 30.29 29.34
C LYS A 24 -20.53 31.22 28.81
N LEU A 25 -20.50 31.56 27.52
CA LEU A 25 -21.52 32.42 26.92
C LEU A 25 -22.77 31.59 26.61
N ASP A 26 -23.93 32.20 26.79
CA ASP A 26 -25.21 31.54 26.52
C ASP A 26 -25.42 31.38 25.01
N VAL A 27 -25.56 30.12 24.59
CA VAL A 27 -25.78 29.74 23.19
C VAL A 27 -27.27 29.70 22.93
N GLN A 28 -27.72 30.36 21.86
CA GLN A 28 -29.12 30.34 21.46
C GLN A 28 -29.57 28.91 21.12
N PRO A 29 -30.76 28.48 21.60
CA PRO A 29 -31.37 27.24 21.18
C PRO A 29 -31.61 27.23 19.67
N SER A 30 -31.38 26.07 19.03
CA SER A 30 -31.70 25.87 17.62
C SER A 30 -32.42 24.55 17.44
N ASN A 31 -33.37 24.51 16.50
CA ASN A 31 -34.09 23.30 16.09
C ASN A 31 -33.35 22.51 15.01
N ARG A 32 -32.25 23.04 14.47
CA ARG A 32 -31.36 22.38 13.50
C ARG A 32 -29.94 22.36 14.06
N ARG A 33 -29.17 21.31 13.75
CA ARG A 33 -27.76 21.25 14.17
C ARG A 33 -26.95 22.21 13.30
N ARG A 34 -26.04 22.97 13.92
CA ARG A 34 -25.23 23.99 13.25
C ARG A 34 -23.83 23.48 12.93
N PHE A 35 -23.22 24.04 11.91
CA PHE A 35 -21.80 23.83 11.62
C PHE A 35 -21.10 25.16 11.35
N VAL A 36 -19.78 25.16 11.55
CA VAL A 36 -18.90 26.25 11.14
C VAL A 36 -17.63 25.70 10.51
N VAL A 37 -17.05 26.47 9.60
CA VAL A 37 -15.71 26.24 9.03
C VAL A 37 -14.90 27.50 9.27
N GLN A 38 -13.79 27.38 10.00
CA GLN A 38 -12.89 28.50 10.26
C GLN A 38 -11.60 28.36 9.46
N LYS A 39 -11.25 29.37 8.68
CA LYS A 39 -9.94 29.47 8.02
C LYS A 39 -8.94 30.01 9.03
N HIS A 40 -7.87 29.25 9.27
CA HIS A 40 -6.94 29.51 10.36
C HIS A 40 -5.50 29.62 9.85
N ALA A 41 -4.94 30.83 9.89
CA ALA A 41 -3.54 31.11 9.59
C ALA A 41 -2.67 30.98 10.84
N ALA A 42 -2.49 29.73 11.30
CA ALA A 42 -1.51 29.38 12.31
C ALA A 42 -0.12 29.15 11.67
N THR A 43 0.72 28.27 12.23
CA THR A 43 2.01 27.87 11.61
C THR A 43 1.86 27.36 10.16
N ARG A 44 0.68 26.85 9.80
CA ARG A 44 0.26 26.51 8.44
C ARG A 44 -1.21 26.87 8.27
N LEU A 45 -1.60 27.34 7.09
CA LEU A 45 -2.99 27.60 6.75
C LEU A 45 -3.78 26.29 6.72
N HIS A 46 -4.92 26.24 7.42
CA HIS A 46 -5.84 25.11 7.40
C HIS A 46 -7.28 25.59 7.64
N TYR A 47 -8.24 24.68 7.46
CA TYR A 47 -9.66 24.96 7.63
C TYR A 47 -10.24 24.02 8.70
N ASP A 48 -10.72 24.57 9.81
CA ASP A 48 -11.31 23.82 10.90
C ASP A 48 -12.81 23.59 10.64
N LEU A 49 -13.19 22.37 10.24
CA LEU A 49 -14.59 21.93 10.13
C LEU A 49 -15.12 21.54 11.50
N ARG A 50 -16.27 22.10 11.88
CA ARG A 50 -16.87 21.91 13.21
C ARG A 50 -18.36 21.60 13.08
N LEU A 51 -18.80 20.49 13.67
CA LEU A 51 -20.20 20.03 13.64
C LEU A 51 -20.79 20.00 15.06
N GLU A 52 -21.91 20.69 15.28
CA GLU A 52 -22.62 20.71 16.57
C GLU A 52 -23.21 19.33 16.89
N LEU A 53 -22.72 18.69 17.96
CA LEU A 53 -23.23 17.42 18.46
C LEU A 53 -22.95 17.28 19.97
N ASP A 54 -23.90 16.74 20.73
CA ASP A 54 -23.79 16.55 22.19
C ASP A 54 -23.48 17.85 22.99
N GLY A 55 -23.93 19.00 22.49
CA GLY A 55 -23.74 20.31 23.14
C GLY A 55 -22.33 20.90 22.98
N VAL A 56 -21.53 20.37 22.05
CA VAL A 56 -20.19 20.88 21.69
C VAL A 56 -19.97 20.82 20.17
N PHE A 57 -18.88 21.41 19.69
CA PHE A 57 -18.41 21.23 18.32
C PHE A 57 -17.41 20.07 18.21
N LYS A 58 -17.79 19.00 17.51
CA LYS A 58 -16.85 17.98 17.02
C LYS A 58 -16.02 18.58 15.89
N SER A 59 -14.69 18.52 16.00
CA SER A 59 -13.81 19.41 15.24
C SER A 59 -12.69 18.68 14.49
N TRP A 60 -12.44 19.09 13.24
CA TRP A 60 -11.38 18.56 12.38
C TRP A 60 -10.62 19.66 11.63
N ALA A 61 -9.30 19.63 11.69
CA ALA A 61 -8.42 20.48 10.89
C ALA A 61 -8.21 19.88 9.49
N VAL A 62 -8.76 20.52 8.46
CA VAL A 62 -8.66 20.13 7.05
C VAL A 62 -7.51 20.89 6.39
N THR A 63 -6.37 20.22 6.21
CA THR A 63 -5.09 20.89 5.90
C THR A 63 -5.03 21.58 4.54
N ARG A 64 -5.81 21.10 3.56
CA ARG A 64 -5.91 21.69 2.21
C ARG A 64 -7.29 22.31 1.92
N GLY A 65 -8.10 22.52 2.96
CA GLY A 65 -9.49 22.96 2.84
C GLY A 65 -10.43 21.90 2.28
N PRO A 66 -11.76 22.10 2.38
CA PRO A 66 -12.76 21.28 1.68
C PRO A 66 -12.56 21.30 0.15
N SER A 67 -13.07 20.29 -0.56
CA SER A 67 -13.14 20.28 -2.03
C SER A 67 -14.56 19.95 -2.46
N LEU A 68 -15.08 20.64 -3.47
CA LEU A 68 -16.34 20.29 -4.12
C LEU A 68 -16.18 19.19 -5.17
N ASP A 69 -14.96 18.71 -5.46
CA ASP A 69 -14.72 17.58 -6.36
C ASP A 69 -14.87 16.25 -5.60
N PRO A 70 -15.80 15.36 -5.99
CA PRO A 70 -15.96 14.06 -5.36
C PRO A 70 -14.74 13.11 -5.47
N GLN A 71 -13.77 13.42 -6.34
CA GLN A 71 -12.52 12.67 -6.46
C GLN A 71 -11.46 13.10 -5.44
N ASP A 72 -11.58 14.31 -4.92
CA ASP A 72 -10.65 14.87 -3.94
C ASP A 72 -10.92 14.34 -2.54
N LYS A 73 -9.92 13.68 -1.97
CA LYS A 73 -9.96 13.19 -0.58
C LYS A 73 -9.15 14.12 0.29
N ARG A 74 -9.82 14.97 1.06
CA ARG A 74 -9.17 15.97 1.93
C ARG A 74 -8.87 15.36 3.29
N LEU A 75 -7.61 15.38 3.71
CA LEU A 75 -7.22 14.93 5.05
C LEU A 75 -7.81 15.89 6.09
N ALA A 76 -8.56 15.33 7.04
CA ALA A 76 -9.22 16.03 8.13
C ALA A 76 -8.72 15.43 9.46
N VAL A 77 -7.96 16.18 10.24
CA VAL A 77 -7.32 15.70 11.47
C VAL A 77 -8.21 16.07 12.66
N GLU A 78 -8.72 15.08 13.40
CA GLU A 78 -9.57 15.32 14.58
C GLU A 78 -8.78 16.05 15.68
N VAL A 79 -9.36 17.14 16.19
CA VAL A 79 -8.84 17.95 17.29
C VAL A 79 -9.80 17.91 18.48
N GLU A 80 -9.47 18.57 19.60
CA GLU A 80 -10.36 18.60 20.75
C GLU A 80 -11.75 19.21 20.44
N ASP A 81 -12.76 18.82 21.22
CA ASP A 81 -14.09 19.42 21.13
C ASP A 81 -14.03 20.91 21.51
N HIS A 82 -14.77 21.76 20.79
CA HIS A 82 -14.81 23.20 21.03
C HIS A 82 -16.17 23.62 21.60
N PRO A 83 -16.24 24.70 22.39
CA PRO A 83 -17.51 25.17 22.91
C PRO A 83 -18.35 25.80 21.80
N LEU A 84 -19.68 25.78 21.94
CA LEU A 84 -20.57 26.25 20.89
C LEU A 84 -20.51 27.78 20.69
N ASP A 85 -20.18 28.55 21.73
CA ASP A 85 -19.93 29.99 21.64
C ASP A 85 -18.68 30.33 20.78
N TYR A 86 -17.78 29.35 20.57
CA TYR A 86 -16.66 29.47 19.62
C TYR A 86 -17.11 29.60 18.16
N GLY A 87 -18.35 29.22 17.83
CA GLY A 87 -18.88 29.26 16.48
C GLY A 87 -19.03 30.66 15.91
N ASP A 88 -19.06 31.69 16.76
CA ASP A 88 -19.05 33.10 16.32
C ASP A 88 -17.68 33.77 16.49
N PHE A 89 -16.65 33.05 16.95
CA PHE A 89 -15.32 33.61 17.16
C PHE A 89 -14.60 33.88 15.83
N GLU A 90 -14.13 35.11 15.69
CA GLU A 90 -13.29 35.60 14.60
C GLU A 90 -12.31 36.63 15.17
N GLY A 91 -11.00 36.40 15.04
CA GLY A 91 -9.98 37.23 15.68
C GLY A 91 -8.57 36.64 15.60
N THR A 92 -7.62 37.25 16.32
CA THR A 92 -6.22 36.80 16.34
C THR A 92 -5.86 36.20 17.69
N ILE A 93 -5.43 34.95 17.67
CA ILE A 93 -4.89 34.24 18.82
C ILE A 93 -3.41 34.64 18.97
N PRO A 94 -2.95 35.14 20.14
CA PRO A 94 -1.60 35.68 20.28
C PRO A 94 -0.49 34.68 19.98
N LYS A 95 0.63 35.16 19.43
CA LYS A 95 1.81 34.35 19.12
C LYS A 95 2.33 33.67 20.40
N GLY A 96 2.55 32.36 20.33
CA GLY A 96 2.99 31.55 21.47
C GLY A 96 1.85 30.95 22.31
N GLN A 97 0.59 31.35 22.08
CA GLN A 97 -0.57 30.62 22.58
C GLN A 97 -0.85 29.38 21.72
N TYR A 98 -1.55 28.39 22.30
CA TYR A 98 -1.94 27.19 21.57
C TYR A 98 -2.90 27.54 20.42
N GLY A 99 -2.47 27.30 19.19
CA GLY A 99 -3.22 27.74 18.00
C GLY A 99 -3.00 29.21 17.64
N GLY A 100 -1.90 29.84 18.06
CA GLY A 100 -1.57 31.22 17.70
C GLY A 100 -1.61 31.47 16.19
N GLY A 101 -2.34 32.50 15.78
CA GLY A 101 -2.69 32.76 14.38
C GLY A 101 -4.01 33.53 14.24
N THR A 102 -4.31 33.97 13.02
CA THR A 102 -5.59 34.65 12.72
C THR A 102 -6.65 33.61 12.34
N VAL A 103 -7.87 33.77 12.86
CA VAL A 103 -9.01 32.89 12.64
C VAL A 103 -10.13 33.69 11.96
N GLN A 104 -10.59 33.21 10.81
CA GLN A 104 -11.69 33.78 10.02
C GLN A 104 -12.86 32.79 9.91
N LEU A 105 -14.10 33.27 10.05
CA LEU A 105 -15.29 32.47 9.77
C LEU A 105 -15.49 32.32 8.25
N TRP A 106 -15.03 31.20 7.70
CA TRP A 106 -15.02 30.94 6.27
C TRP A 106 -16.33 30.35 5.75
N ASP A 107 -17.03 29.54 6.54
CA ASP A 107 -18.39 29.10 6.24
C ASP A 107 -19.17 28.82 7.52
N ARG A 108 -20.49 28.86 7.46
CA ARG A 108 -21.38 28.45 8.55
C ARG A 108 -22.78 28.18 8.03
N GLY A 109 -23.51 27.34 8.75
CA GLY A 109 -24.88 27.01 8.42
C GLY A 109 -25.40 25.83 9.22
N TYR A 110 -26.24 25.03 8.60
CA TYR A 110 -26.89 23.88 9.25
C TYR A 110 -26.42 22.57 8.64
N TRP A 111 -26.49 21.50 9.41
CA TRP A 111 -26.17 20.16 8.94
C TRP A 111 -27.15 19.12 9.46
N GLU A 112 -27.32 18.06 8.69
CA GLU A 112 -28.18 16.93 9.02
C GLU A 112 -27.44 15.61 8.73
N ALA A 113 -27.62 14.61 9.60
CA ALA A 113 -27.03 13.30 9.37
C ALA A 113 -27.77 12.57 8.24
N GLU A 114 -27.03 11.83 7.41
CA GLU A 114 -27.61 11.02 6.35
C GLU A 114 -27.66 9.54 6.73
N GLY A 115 -28.78 8.90 6.40
CA GLY A 115 -29.00 7.47 6.59
C GLY A 115 -29.73 7.11 7.88
N ALA A 116 -29.84 5.81 8.15
CA ALA A 116 -30.60 5.27 9.30
C ALA A 116 -29.80 5.21 10.61
N THR A 117 -28.51 5.53 10.57
CA THR A 117 -27.60 5.48 11.72
C THR A 117 -27.60 6.82 12.45
N SER A 118 -27.60 6.82 13.78
CA SER A 118 -27.49 8.07 14.55
C SER A 118 -26.14 8.76 14.30
N PRO A 119 -26.05 10.10 14.41
CA PRO A 119 -24.77 10.79 14.19
C PRO A 119 -23.64 10.32 15.11
N GLU A 120 -23.97 9.99 16.36
CA GLU A 120 -23.06 9.49 17.37
C GLU A 120 -22.49 8.12 16.96
N GLU A 121 -23.34 7.22 16.45
CA GLU A 121 -22.93 5.93 15.92
C GLU A 121 -22.10 6.07 14.64
N GLY A 122 -22.48 6.96 13.72
CA GLY A 122 -21.74 7.20 12.48
C GLY A 122 -20.32 7.70 12.74
N LEU A 123 -20.17 8.65 13.66
CA LEU A 123 -18.86 9.10 14.13
C LEU A 123 -18.09 7.98 14.84
N ALA A 124 -18.74 7.18 15.69
CA ALA A 124 -18.07 6.07 16.39
C ALA A 124 -17.56 4.99 15.42
N GLN A 125 -18.35 4.67 14.38
CA GLN A 125 -18.02 3.71 13.33
C GLN A 125 -16.92 4.22 12.39
N GLY A 126 -16.76 5.54 12.28
CA GLY A 126 -15.77 6.16 11.42
C GLY A 126 -16.19 6.23 9.95
N ASP A 127 -17.49 6.20 9.68
CA ASP A 127 -18.10 6.47 8.37
C ASP A 127 -19.33 7.32 8.62
N PHE A 128 -19.13 8.64 8.60
CA PHE A 128 -20.13 9.61 9.01
C PHE A 128 -20.57 10.46 7.83
N LYS A 129 -21.80 10.26 7.38
CA LYS A 129 -22.40 10.94 6.23
C LYS A 129 -23.35 12.02 6.71
N PHE A 130 -23.29 13.19 6.08
CA PHE A 130 -24.08 14.33 6.46
C PHE A 130 -24.26 15.30 5.29
N THR A 131 -25.37 16.01 5.30
CA THR A 131 -25.66 17.11 4.38
C THR A 131 -25.29 18.43 5.03
N LEU A 132 -24.60 19.30 4.30
CA LEU A 132 -24.35 20.68 4.70
C LEU A 132 -25.29 21.63 3.95
N ASP A 133 -25.78 22.63 4.67
CA ASP A 133 -26.57 23.76 4.17
C ASP A 133 -25.90 25.05 4.67
N GLY A 134 -24.77 25.38 4.04
CA GLY A 134 -23.95 26.56 4.34
C GLY A 134 -24.00 27.63 3.27
N ALA A 135 -23.26 28.72 3.50
CA ALA A 135 -23.07 29.77 2.51
C ALA A 135 -22.19 29.28 1.35
N ARG A 136 -21.17 28.46 1.65
CA ARG A 136 -20.23 27.91 0.65
C ARG A 136 -20.40 26.41 0.44
N LEU A 137 -20.40 25.63 1.51
CA LEU A 137 -20.53 24.17 1.44
C LEU A 137 -21.99 23.76 1.46
N LYS A 138 -22.42 23.08 0.39
CA LYS A 138 -23.78 22.55 0.24
C LYS A 138 -23.78 21.08 -0.13
N GLY A 139 -24.91 20.42 0.09
CA GLY A 139 -25.14 19.04 -0.31
C GLY A 139 -24.44 18.03 0.58
N SER A 140 -24.28 16.82 0.05
CA SER A 140 -23.89 15.61 0.75
C SER A 140 -22.37 15.45 0.87
N TRP A 141 -21.91 15.06 2.05
CA TRP A 141 -20.51 14.86 2.43
C TRP A 141 -20.32 13.59 3.27
N VAL A 142 -19.08 13.11 3.34
CA VAL A 142 -18.69 12.03 4.24
C VAL A 142 -17.35 12.30 4.92
N LEU A 143 -17.31 12.04 6.23
CA LEU A 143 -16.10 11.90 7.02
C LEU A 143 -15.80 10.41 7.22
N VAL A 144 -14.72 9.93 6.62
CA VAL A 144 -14.25 8.54 6.75
C VAL A 144 -13.01 8.49 7.62
N ARG A 145 -13.09 7.86 8.79
CA ARG A 145 -11.97 7.70 9.72
C ARG A 145 -10.94 6.77 9.12
N MET A 146 -9.72 7.26 8.96
CA MET A 146 -8.59 6.43 8.56
C MET A 146 -8.27 5.48 9.73
N LYS A 147 -7.97 4.21 9.42
CA LYS A 147 -7.56 3.27 10.46
C LYS A 147 -6.28 3.79 11.12
N ARG A 148 -6.30 3.92 12.45
CA ARG A 148 -5.14 4.35 13.25
C ARG A 148 -3.93 3.47 12.92
N ASP A 149 -2.85 4.09 12.48
CA ASP A 149 -1.52 3.48 12.54
C ASP A 149 -1.15 3.27 14.01
N ARG A 150 -0.69 2.06 14.34
CA ARG A 150 -0.16 1.74 15.65
C ARG A 150 1.28 2.23 15.73
N GLU A 151 1.43 3.53 15.99
CA GLU A 151 2.20 4.13 17.10
C GLU A 151 2.56 5.60 16.81
N ARG A 152 2.28 6.44 17.83
CA ARG A 152 2.71 7.84 18.02
C ARG A 152 2.02 9.01 17.31
N SER A 153 0.88 8.88 16.63
CA SER A 153 0.01 10.06 16.45
C SER A 153 -1.12 10.06 17.49
N LYS A 154 -1.14 11.06 18.39
CA LYS A 154 -2.24 11.28 19.34
C LYS A 154 -3.54 11.74 18.66
N ARG A 155 -3.54 11.92 17.33
CA ARG A 155 -4.64 12.53 16.56
C ARG A 155 -5.29 11.50 15.64
N THR A 156 -6.61 11.41 15.69
CA THR A 156 -7.38 10.52 14.82
C THR A 156 -7.51 11.17 13.43
N ASN A 157 -6.98 10.55 12.38
CA ASN A 157 -7.06 11.08 11.02
C ASN A 157 -8.34 10.62 10.31
N TRP A 158 -8.96 11.51 9.56
CA TRP A 158 -10.16 11.30 8.77
C TRP A 158 -9.96 11.81 7.34
N LEU A 159 -10.83 11.41 6.42
CA LEU A 159 -10.94 11.98 5.09
C LEU A 159 -12.32 12.64 4.96
N LEU A 160 -12.34 13.93 4.64
CA LEU A 160 -13.52 14.65 4.20
C LEU A 160 -13.64 14.50 2.68
N ILE A 161 -14.78 14.02 2.22
CA ILE A 161 -15.04 13.73 0.80
C ILE A 161 -16.43 14.25 0.43
N LYS A 162 -16.52 14.97 -0.68
CA LYS A 162 -17.79 15.41 -1.28
C LYS A 162 -18.47 14.24 -1.98
N HIS A 163 -19.77 14.03 -1.77
CA HIS A 163 -20.53 13.09 -2.60
C HIS A 163 -20.94 13.72 -3.93
N ARG A 164 -21.21 12.87 -4.92
CA ARG A 164 -21.75 13.30 -6.22
C ARG A 164 -23.22 13.69 -6.04
N ASP A 165 -23.49 14.99 -6.08
CA ASP A 165 -24.83 15.58 -6.07
C ASP A 165 -24.83 16.87 -6.91
N GLU A 166 -25.92 17.62 -6.87
CA GLU A 166 -26.11 18.86 -7.64
C GLU A 166 -25.16 20.01 -7.26
N PHE A 167 -24.51 19.93 -6.09
CA PHE A 167 -23.56 20.94 -5.60
C PHE A 167 -22.09 20.51 -5.78
N ALA A 168 -21.83 19.36 -6.41
CA ALA A 168 -20.49 18.91 -6.72
C ALA A 168 -19.91 19.63 -7.96
N ALA A 169 -18.61 19.96 -7.91
CA ALA A 169 -17.87 20.59 -9.00
C ALA A 169 -16.67 19.71 -9.43
N PRO A 170 -16.87 18.73 -10.33
CA PRO A 170 -15.79 17.87 -10.81
C PRO A 170 -14.71 18.67 -11.55
N SER A 171 -13.44 18.35 -11.30
CA SER A 171 -12.26 18.97 -11.91
C SER A 171 -11.97 20.43 -11.54
N ASP A 172 -12.81 21.07 -10.71
CA ASP A 172 -12.61 22.45 -10.23
C ASP A 172 -12.99 22.63 -8.74
N GLY A 173 -12.94 21.54 -7.97
CA GLY A 173 -13.46 21.51 -6.61
C GLY A 173 -12.74 22.40 -5.60
N ALA A 174 -11.53 22.85 -5.91
CA ALA A 174 -10.72 23.71 -5.04
C ALA A 174 -11.03 25.21 -5.17
N ALA A 175 -11.67 25.65 -6.25
CA ALA A 175 -11.98 27.06 -6.50
C ALA A 175 -12.86 27.70 -5.41
N VAL A 176 -13.64 26.89 -4.67
CA VAL A 176 -14.41 27.36 -3.52
C VAL A 176 -13.54 28.04 -2.44
N LEU A 177 -12.26 27.68 -2.36
CA LEU A 177 -11.32 28.20 -1.36
C LEU A 177 -10.75 29.59 -1.70
N ASP A 178 -10.96 30.07 -2.94
CA ASP A 178 -10.43 31.36 -3.41
C ASP A 178 -11.18 32.55 -2.80
N ASP A 179 -12.38 32.32 -2.26
CA ASP A 179 -13.12 33.34 -1.51
C ASP A 179 -12.52 33.52 -0.09
N ASP A 180 -11.68 34.55 0.03
CA ASP A 180 -10.94 34.89 1.26
C ASP A 180 -11.67 35.86 2.19
N ARG A 181 -12.98 36.08 2.01
CA ARG A 181 -13.76 36.93 2.92
C ARG A 181 -14.52 36.12 3.97
N SER A 182 -14.72 36.69 5.15
CA SER A 182 -15.57 36.10 6.18
C SER A 182 -17.04 36.11 5.78
N VAL A 183 -17.75 34.99 5.97
CA VAL A 183 -19.22 34.94 5.77
C VAL A 183 -19.99 35.66 6.88
N ALA A 184 -19.34 35.97 8.01
CA ALA A 184 -19.96 36.63 9.15
C ALA A 184 -19.74 38.15 9.15
N SER A 185 -18.54 38.61 8.81
CA SER A 185 -18.14 40.03 8.87
C SER A 185 -17.84 40.66 7.51
N GLY A 186 -17.55 39.85 6.49
CA GLY A 186 -17.03 40.30 5.18
C GLY A 186 -15.54 40.64 5.17
N ARG A 187 -14.84 40.53 6.32
CA ARG A 187 -13.42 40.86 6.47
C ARG A 187 -12.51 39.80 5.86
N THR A 188 -11.40 40.23 5.27
CA THR A 188 -10.28 39.38 4.86
C THR A 188 -9.43 38.96 6.06
N MET A 189 -8.57 37.96 5.89
CA MET A 189 -7.63 37.53 6.93
C MET A 189 -6.73 38.67 7.43
N ALA A 190 -6.28 39.55 6.53
CA ALA A 190 -5.45 40.70 6.87
C ALA A 190 -6.22 41.78 7.65
N GLU A 191 -7.49 42.02 7.32
CA GLU A 191 -8.35 42.95 8.06
C GLU A 191 -8.65 42.46 9.48
N ILE A 192 -8.89 41.15 9.65
CA ILE A 192 -9.08 40.53 10.97
C ILE A 192 -7.80 40.65 11.80
N ALA A 193 -6.63 40.33 11.21
CA ALA A 193 -5.34 40.46 11.88
C ALA A 193 -5.03 41.90 12.32
N ALA A 194 -5.55 42.88 11.58
CA ALA A 194 -5.37 44.30 11.87
C ALA A 194 -6.49 44.91 12.73
N GLY A 195 -7.52 44.13 13.12
CA GLY A 195 -8.66 44.64 13.88
C GLY A 195 -9.51 45.66 13.13
N ARG A 196 -9.59 45.58 11.80
CA ARG A 196 -10.32 46.55 10.97
C ARG A 196 -11.59 45.93 10.39
N GLY A 197 -12.69 46.70 10.37
CA GLY A 197 -13.95 46.31 9.71
C GLY A 197 -15.10 46.02 10.69
N ARG A 198 -16.18 45.45 10.16
CA ARG A 198 -17.41 45.19 10.94
C ARG A 198 -17.23 43.97 11.86
N PRO A 199 -17.89 43.93 13.04
CA PRO A 199 -17.94 42.72 13.86
C PRO A 199 -18.62 41.56 13.12
N PRO A 200 -18.29 40.29 13.44
CA PRO A 200 -18.99 39.14 12.90
C PRO A 200 -20.46 39.17 13.36
N LYS A 201 -21.39 38.97 12.43
CA LYS A 201 -22.82 38.83 12.78
C LYS A 201 -23.01 37.58 13.64
N PRO A 202 -23.63 37.66 14.83
CA PRO A 202 -23.89 36.49 15.66
C PRO A 202 -24.73 35.43 14.94
N PHE A 203 -24.40 34.16 15.17
CA PHE A 203 -25.13 32.98 14.66
C PHE A 203 -25.38 31.95 15.78
N MET A 204 -24.47 31.87 16.75
CA MET A 204 -24.60 31.05 17.95
C MET A 204 -25.16 31.85 19.14
N LEU A 205 -24.85 33.14 19.25
CA LEU A 205 -25.16 34.00 20.40
C LEU A 205 -26.34 34.96 20.13
N SER A 206 -27.00 35.45 21.18
CA SER A 206 -28.11 36.42 21.11
C SER A 206 -27.70 37.88 21.26
N GLY A 207 -26.50 38.15 21.80
CA GLY A 207 -25.95 39.49 21.95
C GLY A 207 -25.07 39.93 20.77
N ALA A 208 -24.91 41.25 20.59
CA ALA A 208 -23.93 41.81 19.68
C ALA A 208 -22.50 41.44 20.14
N MET A 209 -21.64 41.05 19.20
CA MET A 209 -20.23 40.81 19.49
C MET A 209 -19.41 42.08 19.26
N GLU A 210 -18.51 42.38 20.19
CA GLU A 210 -17.54 43.46 20.04
C GLU A 210 -16.68 43.25 18.77
N ALA A 211 -16.40 44.33 18.04
CA ALA A 211 -15.61 44.26 16.79
C ALA A 211 -14.14 43.87 17.03
N ASP A 212 -13.69 44.03 18.27
CA ASP A 212 -12.29 44.01 18.70
C ASP A 212 -11.94 42.78 19.57
N ALA A 213 -12.03 41.57 18.99
CA ALA A 213 -11.26 40.43 19.49
C ALA A 213 -9.77 40.53 19.09
N VAL A 214 -9.22 41.75 19.15
CA VAL A 214 -7.80 42.07 19.01
C VAL A 214 -7.31 42.48 20.39
N TRP A 215 -6.25 41.81 20.86
CA TRP A 215 -5.55 42.20 22.08
C TRP A 215 -5.19 43.70 22.04
N ASP A 216 -5.68 44.43 23.04
CA ASP A 216 -5.42 45.85 23.26
C ASP A 216 -3.91 46.07 23.41
N SER A 217 -3.40 46.94 22.54
CA SER A 217 -2.00 47.18 22.23
C SER A 217 -1.30 48.11 23.22
N ARG A 218 -1.57 47.98 24.54
CA ARG A 218 -1.03 48.93 25.53
C ARG A 218 0.03 48.42 26.48
N ASP A 219 0.23 47.12 26.66
CA ASP A 219 1.29 46.64 27.57
C ASP A 219 1.95 45.34 27.12
N GLY A 220 3.20 45.43 26.64
CA GLY A 220 4.14 44.30 26.64
C GLY A 220 4.96 44.11 25.35
N LEU A 221 6.29 44.23 25.51
CA LEU A 221 7.48 43.74 24.77
C LEU A 221 7.49 43.58 23.22
N ALA A 222 6.38 43.72 22.52
CA ALA A 222 6.27 43.65 21.05
C ALA A 222 6.06 45.04 20.40
N ALA A 223 5.93 46.10 21.22
CA ALA A 223 5.83 47.49 20.77
C ALA A 223 7.23 48.10 20.47
N ASP A 224 8.27 47.66 21.17
CA ASP A 224 9.62 48.24 21.04
C ASP A 224 10.40 47.75 19.80
N GLN A 225 9.86 46.80 19.03
CA GLN A 225 10.52 46.26 17.83
C GLN A 225 9.89 46.75 16.51
N ARG A 226 9.08 47.82 16.54
CA ARG A 226 8.48 48.41 15.32
C ARG A 226 8.76 49.89 15.12
N VAL A 227 9.75 50.46 15.81
CA VAL A 227 10.34 51.74 15.46
C VAL A 227 11.79 51.50 15.09
N GLY A 228 12.06 51.26 13.80
CA GLY A 228 13.42 51.04 13.35
C GLY A 228 13.52 50.49 11.94
N ASP A 229 12.90 51.17 10.97
CA ASP A 229 13.42 51.25 9.61
C ASP A 229 12.87 52.52 8.95
N GLY A 230 13.73 53.55 8.87
CA GLY A 230 13.40 54.88 8.37
C GLY A 230 14.52 55.91 8.61
N GLU A 231 15.65 55.69 7.94
CA GLU A 231 16.61 56.69 7.38
C GLU A 231 17.30 57.81 8.21
N VAL A 232 18.65 57.74 8.14
CA VAL A 232 19.72 58.77 8.11
C VAL A 232 19.94 59.72 9.31
N GLY A 233 21.16 59.65 9.90
CA GLY A 233 21.76 60.78 10.60
C GLY A 233 22.88 60.46 11.60
N SER A 234 24.13 60.49 11.12
CA SER A 234 25.40 60.81 11.82
C SER A 234 25.49 60.79 13.36
N GLY A 235 26.48 60.06 13.90
CA GLY A 235 27.21 60.45 15.12
C GLY A 235 27.51 59.34 16.12
N ALA A 236 28.76 58.87 16.15
CA ALA A 236 29.37 58.19 17.32
C ALA A 236 29.46 59.17 18.52
N PRO A 237 29.67 58.77 19.82
CA PRO A 237 30.54 57.66 20.24
C PRO A 237 30.20 56.85 21.53
N SER A 238 30.82 55.66 21.62
CA SER A 238 31.46 55.00 22.79
C SER A 238 30.78 54.93 24.17
N ALA A 239 30.55 53.71 24.70
CA ALA A 239 31.38 53.12 25.79
C ALA A 239 30.82 51.80 26.39
N LYS A 240 31.62 50.73 26.24
CA LYS A 240 31.91 49.61 27.18
C LYS A 240 30.85 49.14 28.21
N ARG A 241 30.50 47.84 28.17
CA ARG A 241 30.69 46.93 29.33
C ARG A 241 30.60 45.42 29.01
N LYS A 242 31.79 44.80 29.07
CA LYS A 242 32.18 43.46 29.59
C LYS A 242 31.16 42.31 29.57
N THR A 243 31.43 41.35 28.68
CA THR A 243 30.97 39.95 28.76
C THR A 243 31.90 39.13 29.66
N THR A 244 31.33 38.39 30.62
CA THR A 244 32.02 37.33 31.35
C THR A 244 31.79 35.99 30.65
N ALA A 245 32.86 35.44 30.11
CA ALA A 245 32.90 34.14 29.46
C ALA A 245 32.68 32.99 30.46
N ARG A 246 31.88 31.99 30.06
CA ARG A 246 31.84 30.68 30.69
C ARG A 246 32.48 29.67 29.74
N ARG A 247 33.62 29.12 30.17
CA ARG A 247 34.48 28.12 29.50
C ARG A 247 33.68 26.93 28.96
N ARG A 248 33.78 26.65 27.65
CA ARG A 248 33.55 25.32 27.07
C ARG A 248 34.88 24.56 27.05
N ALA A 249 34.82 23.29 27.45
CA ALA A 249 35.96 22.37 27.43
C ALA A 249 36.42 22.10 25.99
N LYS A 250 37.73 21.89 25.84
CA LYS A 250 38.47 21.74 24.59
C LYS A 250 38.24 20.33 24.02
N ALA A 251 37.67 20.23 22.82
CA ALA A 251 37.66 19.01 22.00
C ALA A 251 38.91 18.97 21.09
N PRO A 252 39.33 17.79 20.59
CA PRO A 252 40.56 17.61 19.80
C PRO A 252 40.47 18.26 18.41
N PRO A 253 41.60 18.41 17.68
CA PRO A 253 41.67 19.21 16.46
C PRO A 253 40.83 18.64 15.32
N SER A 254 40.08 19.53 14.67
CA SER A 254 39.21 19.25 13.52
C SER A 254 39.97 18.59 12.38
N ALA A 255 39.47 17.47 11.89
CA ALA A 255 39.77 17.02 10.54
C ALA A 255 39.25 18.10 9.57
N SER A 256 40.09 18.56 8.65
CA SER A 256 39.67 19.45 7.57
C SER A 256 38.48 18.83 6.81
N MET A 257 37.41 19.59 6.61
CA MET A 257 36.23 19.13 5.88
C MET A 257 36.63 18.60 4.49
N PRO A 258 36.32 17.33 4.15
CA PRO A 258 36.66 16.76 2.85
C PRO A 258 36.05 17.54 1.68
N ASP A 259 36.70 17.51 0.52
CA ASP A 259 36.15 18.12 -0.71
C ASP A 259 34.99 17.29 -1.27
N PHE A 260 35.16 15.96 -1.31
CA PHE A 260 34.14 15.03 -1.78
C PHE A 260 34.22 13.70 -1.03
N ILE A 261 33.07 13.13 -0.71
CA ILE A 261 32.93 11.82 -0.06
C ILE A 261 32.24 10.87 -1.04
N ALA A 262 32.89 9.76 -1.37
CA ALA A 262 32.30 8.76 -2.26
C ALA A 262 30.95 8.24 -1.71
N PRO A 263 29.88 8.17 -2.53
CA PRO A 263 28.55 7.81 -2.03
C PRO A 263 28.43 6.36 -1.54
N GLN A 264 27.60 6.16 -0.51
CA GLN A 264 27.06 4.85 -0.15
C GLN A 264 26.05 4.38 -1.21
N LEU A 265 26.13 3.12 -1.62
CA LEU A 265 25.34 2.51 -2.69
C LEU A 265 24.42 1.42 -2.14
N SER A 266 23.20 1.35 -2.69
CA SER A 266 22.21 0.37 -2.25
C SER A 266 22.28 -0.97 -2.98
N GLU A 267 21.88 -2.03 -2.28
CA GLU A 267 21.54 -3.33 -2.87
C GLU A 267 20.07 -3.41 -3.27
N THR A 268 19.75 -4.17 -4.32
CA THR A 268 18.36 -4.39 -4.74
C THR A 268 17.81 -5.64 -4.07
N VAL A 269 16.71 -5.49 -3.33
CA VAL A 269 15.99 -6.59 -2.69
C VAL A 269 14.56 -6.65 -3.20
N ALA A 270 14.01 -7.86 -3.33
CA ALA A 270 12.66 -8.08 -3.86
C ALA A 270 11.57 -7.44 -2.99
N ARG A 271 11.80 -7.38 -1.67
CA ARG A 271 10.90 -6.74 -0.71
C ARG A 271 11.70 -5.95 0.33
N PRO A 272 11.13 -4.89 0.90
CA PRO A 272 11.76 -4.14 1.98
C PRO A 272 12.03 -5.06 3.18
N PRO A 273 13.15 -4.91 3.89
CA PRO A 273 13.46 -5.72 5.05
C PRO A 273 12.39 -5.53 6.14
N ALA A 274 12.04 -6.63 6.81
CA ALA A 274 11.12 -6.66 7.92
C ALA A 274 11.92 -6.80 9.23
N GLY A 275 11.86 -5.80 10.11
CA GLY A 275 12.53 -5.85 11.41
C GLY A 275 12.60 -4.48 12.09
N SER A 276 12.63 -4.47 13.42
CA SER A 276 12.87 -3.25 14.21
C SER A 276 14.27 -2.71 13.93
N GLY A 277 14.40 -1.39 13.71
CA GLY A 277 15.69 -0.73 13.43
C GLY A 277 15.93 -0.36 11.96
N TRP A 278 15.01 -0.73 11.07
CA TRP A 278 14.98 -0.27 9.68
C TRP A 278 14.06 0.93 9.50
N VAL A 279 14.48 1.89 8.68
CA VAL A 279 13.64 2.99 8.23
C VAL A 279 13.48 2.97 6.72
N HIS A 280 12.32 3.42 6.25
CA HIS A 280 11.92 3.38 4.86
C HIS A 280 11.69 4.81 4.36
N GLU A 281 12.35 5.18 3.27
CA GLU A 281 12.24 6.49 2.63
C GLU A 281 11.75 6.33 1.19
N ILE A 282 11.08 7.36 0.66
CA ILE A 282 10.73 7.39 -0.76
C ILE A 282 12.01 7.32 -1.58
N LYS A 283 12.04 6.43 -2.58
CA LYS A 283 13.08 6.46 -3.59
C LYS A 283 12.70 7.51 -4.63
N PHE A 284 13.53 8.54 -4.73
CA PHE A 284 13.40 9.57 -5.76
C PHE A 284 14.00 9.09 -7.09
N ASP A 285 13.51 9.73 -8.15
CA ASP A 285 13.89 9.51 -9.55
C ASP A 285 14.57 10.76 -10.11
N GLY A 286 15.76 11.07 -9.58
CA GLY A 286 16.55 12.26 -9.92
C GLY A 286 18.06 12.02 -9.91
N TYR A 287 18.83 13.10 -9.81
CA TYR A 287 20.29 13.05 -9.78
C TYR A 287 20.83 13.06 -8.36
N ARG A 288 21.61 12.04 -8.02
CA ARG A 288 22.33 11.97 -6.74
C ARG A 288 23.37 13.09 -6.68
N VAL A 289 23.24 13.96 -5.68
CA VAL A 289 24.10 15.14 -5.50
C VAL A 289 24.57 15.22 -4.05
N GLN A 290 25.86 15.48 -3.87
CA GLN A 290 26.46 15.83 -2.58
C GLN A 290 26.64 17.34 -2.50
N MET A 291 25.96 17.95 -1.55
CA MET A 291 26.07 19.36 -1.25
C MET A 291 27.14 19.58 -0.21
N ARG A 292 28.10 20.46 -0.50
CA ARG A 292 29.13 20.91 0.43
C ARG A 292 29.00 22.41 0.61
N VAL A 293 28.92 22.85 1.84
CA VAL A 293 28.94 24.26 2.22
C VAL A 293 30.15 24.46 3.12
N ALA A 294 31.07 25.35 2.73
CA ALA A 294 32.25 25.67 3.51
C ALA A 294 32.57 27.15 3.40
N ALA A 295 32.61 27.85 4.53
CA ALA A 295 32.81 29.30 4.60
C ALA A 295 31.85 30.07 3.68
N GLY A 296 30.58 29.65 3.63
CA GLY A 296 29.54 30.24 2.78
C GLY A 296 29.64 29.90 1.28
N ARG A 297 30.67 29.17 0.85
CA ARG A 297 30.79 28.67 -0.54
C ARG A 297 30.10 27.33 -0.68
N VAL A 298 29.14 27.25 -1.61
CA VAL A 298 28.42 26.03 -1.94
C VAL A 298 29.04 25.35 -3.16
N THR A 299 29.27 24.04 -3.07
CA THR A 299 29.56 23.18 -4.23
C THR A 299 28.62 21.98 -4.26
N LEU A 300 28.10 21.66 -5.44
CA LEU A 300 27.15 20.56 -5.67
C LEU A 300 27.80 19.51 -6.57
N PHE A 301 28.31 18.45 -5.95
CA PHE A 301 28.99 17.37 -6.65
C PHE A 301 28.02 16.28 -7.08
N THR A 302 28.11 15.85 -8.34
CA THR A 302 27.44 14.63 -8.81
C THR A 302 28.00 13.39 -8.11
N ARG A 303 27.37 12.23 -8.34
CA ARG A 303 27.83 10.92 -7.84
C ARG A 303 29.32 10.59 -8.07
N LYS A 304 29.97 11.17 -9.08
CA LYS A 304 31.40 10.96 -9.40
C LYS A 304 32.31 12.12 -9.00
N GLY A 305 31.80 13.12 -8.28
CA GLY A 305 32.58 14.27 -7.86
C GLY A 305 32.70 15.37 -8.92
N LEU A 306 31.91 15.33 -9.99
CA LEU A 306 31.86 16.45 -10.95
C LEU A 306 31.07 17.61 -10.34
N ASP A 307 31.64 18.81 -10.38
CA ASP A 307 31.00 20.03 -9.91
C ASP A 307 29.90 20.48 -10.89
N TRP A 308 28.65 20.40 -10.46
CA TRP A 308 27.46 20.84 -11.21
C TRP A 308 26.77 22.03 -10.55
N THR A 309 27.50 22.82 -9.74
CA THR A 309 26.94 23.96 -9.01
C THR A 309 26.21 24.94 -9.92
N GLU A 310 26.80 25.30 -11.06
CA GLU A 310 26.18 26.21 -12.03
C GLU A 310 24.87 25.66 -12.62
N ARG A 311 24.75 24.34 -12.77
CA ARG A 311 23.53 23.68 -13.30
C ARG A 311 22.39 23.65 -12.29
N PHE A 312 22.69 23.85 -11.01
CA PHE A 312 21.76 23.82 -9.90
C PHE A 312 21.77 25.17 -9.15
N GLY A 313 21.83 26.28 -9.89
CA GLY A 313 22.06 27.62 -9.35
C GLY A 313 21.08 28.02 -8.23
N ALA A 314 19.78 27.77 -8.39
CA ALA A 314 18.77 28.11 -7.38
C ALA A 314 18.97 27.31 -6.07
N VAL A 315 19.31 26.03 -6.17
CA VAL A 315 19.65 25.18 -5.01
C VAL A 315 20.94 25.67 -4.35
N ALA A 316 21.95 26.03 -5.14
CA ALA A 316 23.22 26.53 -4.63
C ALA A 316 23.06 27.87 -3.89
N ALA A 317 22.22 28.77 -4.41
CA ALA A 317 21.90 30.04 -3.76
C ALA A 317 21.21 29.81 -2.40
N ALA A 318 20.17 28.97 -2.36
CA ALA A 318 19.47 28.64 -1.12
C ALA A 318 20.39 27.97 -0.07
N ALA A 319 21.33 27.14 -0.52
CA ALA A 319 22.26 26.43 0.35
C ALA A 319 23.32 27.35 0.98
N SER A 320 23.53 28.57 0.46
CA SER A 320 24.53 29.50 1.01
C SER A 320 24.22 29.96 2.43
N ALA A 321 22.96 29.86 2.85
CA ALA A 321 22.50 30.15 4.21
C ALA A 321 22.76 29.01 5.21
N LEU A 322 23.21 27.83 4.75
CA LEU A 322 23.53 26.71 5.63
C LEU A 322 24.87 26.92 6.35
N PRO A 323 25.02 26.37 7.56
CA PRO A 323 26.33 26.28 8.21
C PRO A 323 27.26 25.34 7.42
N ASP A 324 28.55 25.36 7.78
CA ASP A 324 29.55 24.46 7.22
C ASP A 324 29.14 22.98 7.35
N CYS A 325 28.79 22.34 6.23
CA CYS A 325 28.27 20.98 6.21
C CYS A 325 28.51 20.23 4.89
N ILE A 326 28.40 18.90 4.96
CA ILE A 326 28.28 18.02 3.78
C ILE A 326 27.00 17.20 3.91
N ILE A 327 26.08 17.38 2.95
CA ILE A 327 24.78 16.71 2.88
C ILE A 327 24.73 15.81 1.65
N ASP A 328 24.31 14.57 1.85
CA ASP A 328 24.02 13.64 0.76
C ASP A 328 22.53 13.71 0.44
N GLY A 329 22.22 13.94 -0.84
CA GLY A 329 20.86 14.21 -1.28
C GLY A 329 20.60 13.87 -2.74
N GLU A 330 19.41 14.19 -3.21
CA GLU A 330 19.01 13.99 -4.60
C GLU A 330 18.29 15.23 -5.14
N VAL A 331 18.69 15.70 -6.32
CA VAL A 331 18.01 16.79 -7.03
C VAL A 331 16.94 16.21 -7.93
N VAL A 332 15.72 16.73 -7.82
CA VAL A 332 14.55 16.31 -8.59
C VAL A 332 13.81 17.52 -9.16
N ALA A 333 13.10 17.30 -10.26
CA ALA A 333 12.01 18.18 -10.69
C ALA A 333 10.68 17.53 -10.28
N LEU A 334 9.70 18.34 -9.89
CA LEU A 334 8.35 17.85 -9.58
C LEU A 334 7.38 18.20 -10.72
N ASP A 335 6.38 17.37 -10.93
CA ASP A 335 5.26 17.68 -11.82
C ASP A 335 4.18 18.54 -11.12
N HIS A 336 3.10 18.86 -11.85
CA HIS A 336 1.96 19.63 -11.34
C HIS A 336 1.25 19.00 -10.14
N ASN A 337 1.46 17.70 -9.88
CA ASN A 337 0.92 16.98 -8.72
C ASN A 337 1.94 16.88 -7.58
N GLY A 338 3.13 17.47 -7.74
CA GLY A 338 4.22 17.40 -6.77
C GLY A 338 4.98 16.06 -6.76
N ALA A 339 4.83 15.23 -7.80
CA ALA A 339 5.54 13.95 -7.92
C ALA A 339 6.87 14.11 -8.70
N PRO A 340 7.94 13.39 -8.34
CA PRO A 340 9.21 13.42 -9.08
C PRO A 340 9.04 13.06 -10.55
N ASN A 341 9.62 13.88 -11.44
CA ASN A 341 9.54 13.70 -12.88
C ASN A 341 10.92 13.85 -13.53
N PHE A 342 11.55 12.72 -13.85
CA PHE A 342 12.88 12.69 -14.44
C PHE A 342 12.95 13.38 -15.82
N SER A 343 11.91 13.27 -16.65
CA SER A 343 11.89 13.96 -17.94
C SER A 343 11.86 15.48 -17.78
N ALA A 344 11.15 15.99 -16.78
CA ALA A 344 11.15 17.43 -16.46
C ALA A 344 12.52 17.88 -15.94
N LEU A 345 13.17 17.10 -15.10
CA LEU A 345 14.54 17.38 -14.60
C LEU A 345 15.54 17.52 -15.75
N GLN A 346 15.49 16.61 -16.73
CA GLN A 346 16.33 16.68 -17.91
C GLN A 346 16.07 17.92 -18.77
N ALA A 347 14.80 18.26 -18.96
CA ALA A 347 14.41 19.44 -19.74
C ALA A 347 14.92 20.71 -19.06
N ALA A 348 14.66 20.87 -17.76
CA ALA A 348 15.12 21.98 -16.94
C ALA A 348 16.64 22.19 -17.04
N LEU A 349 17.42 21.12 -16.93
CA LEU A 349 18.88 21.20 -17.02
C LEU A 349 19.40 21.54 -18.42
N ALA A 350 18.74 21.03 -19.46
CA ALA A 350 19.12 21.32 -20.84
C ALA A 350 18.74 22.75 -21.26
N ASP A 351 17.66 23.28 -20.70
CA ASP A 351 17.13 24.62 -21.01
C ASP A 351 17.67 25.70 -20.04
N GLY A 352 18.52 25.33 -19.09
CA GLY A 352 19.07 26.25 -18.08
C GLY A 352 18.05 26.73 -17.04
N ALA A 353 16.84 26.18 -17.03
CA ALA A 353 15.73 26.55 -16.16
C ALA A 353 15.80 25.81 -14.81
N SER A 354 16.80 26.16 -13.99
CA SER A 354 17.06 25.47 -12.71
C SER A 354 16.14 25.89 -11.55
N ASP A 355 15.27 26.89 -11.77
CA ASP A 355 14.51 27.58 -10.72
C ASP A 355 13.38 26.74 -10.08
N ASP A 356 13.04 25.61 -10.70
CA ASP A 356 12.04 24.67 -10.18
C ASP A 356 12.67 23.36 -9.65
N LEU A 357 14.00 23.28 -9.61
CA LEU A 357 14.72 22.11 -9.13
C LEU A 357 14.83 22.12 -7.60
N LEU A 358 14.63 20.95 -7.01
CA LEU A 358 14.55 20.77 -5.56
C LEU A 358 15.60 19.76 -5.11
N PHE A 359 16.33 20.07 -4.04
CA PHE A 359 17.27 19.16 -3.39
C PHE A 359 16.61 18.48 -2.19
N TYR A 360 16.56 17.15 -2.21
CA TYR A 360 16.09 16.33 -1.11
C TYR A 360 17.29 15.73 -0.36
N GLY A 361 17.64 16.31 0.79
CA GLY A 361 18.70 15.81 1.66
C GLY A 361 18.21 14.66 2.55
N PHE A 362 18.91 13.52 2.53
CA PHE A 362 18.53 12.34 3.34
C PHE A 362 19.61 11.88 4.34
N ASP A 363 20.86 12.36 4.25
CA ASP A 363 21.94 12.02 5.19
C ASP A 363 22.93 13.18 5.37
N LEU A 364 23.49 13.34 6.57
CA LEU A 364 24.45 14.39 6.93
C LEU A 364 25.80 13.76 7.24
N LEU A 365 26.81 14.08 6.45
CA LEU A 365 28.12 13.43 6.50
C LEU A 365 29.13 14.22 7.35
N HIS A 366 28.99 15.55 7.38
CA HIS A 366 29.86 16.44 8.14
C HIS A 366 29.08 17.68 8.57
N ALA A 367 29.26 18.15 9.81
CA ALA A 367 28.71 19.42 10.30
C ALA A 367 29.49 19.87 11.55
N ASP A 368 29.49 21.17 11.85
CA ASP A 368 30.09 21.74 13.07
C ASP A 368 31.58 21.35 13.29
N GLY A 369 32.33 21.13 12.21
CA GLY A 369 33.73 20.69 12.28
C GLY A 369 33.92 19.20 12.66
N GLU A 370 32.84 18.41 12.71
CA GLU A 370 32.84 16.98 13.03
C GLU A 370 32.52 16.12 11.78
N ASP A 371 33.31 15.07 11.54
CA ASP A 371 32.96 13.99 10.60
C ASP A 371 31.93 13.06 11.25
N LEU A 372 30.71 13.05 10.69
CA LEU A 372 29.58 12.33 11.26
C LEU A 372 29.43 10.92 10.69
N ARG A 373 30.20 10.51 9.68
CA ARG A 373 30.03 9.21 9.01
C ARG A 373 30.10 8.01 9.96
N GLY A 374 30.91 8.12 11.02
CA GLY A 374 31.03 7.08 12.05
C GLY A 374 29.84 6.99 13.03
N ARG A 375 28.97 8.01 13.08
CA ARG A 375 27.80 8.05 13.96
C ARG A 375 26.63 7.22 13.40
N PRO A 376 25.67 6.76 14.21
CA PRO A 376 24.45 6.10 13.72
C PRO A 376 23.62 6.99 12.80
N LEU A 377 22.95 6.41 11.79
CA LEU A 377 22.07 7.13 10.86
C LEU A 377 20.99 7.95 11.58
N SER A 378 20.42 7.43 12.67
CA SER A 378 19.44 8.13 13.51
C SER A 378 19.94 9.51 13.97
N GLU A 379 21.19 9.58 14.44
CA GLU A 379 21.80 10.82 14.91
C GLU A 379 22.07 11.78 13.74
N ARG A 380 22.62 11.27 12.63
CA ARG A 380 22.91 12.07 11.43
C ARG A 380 21.64 12.70 10.86
N LYS A 381 20.55 11.92 10.77
CA LYS A 381 19.25 12.41 10.28
C LYS A 381 18.60 13.43 11.21
N ALA A 382 18.72 13.26 12.53
CA ALA A 382 18.21 14.23 13.50
C ALA A 382 18.94 15.58 13.38
N ARG A 383 20.28 15.55 13.28
CA ARG A 383 21.09 16.76 13.05
C ARG A 383 20.77 17.41 11.70
N LEU A 384 20.62 16.62 10.63
CA LEU A 384 20.21 17.11 9.32
C LEU A 384 18.89 17.86 9.38
N GLN A 385 17.88 17.27 10.01
CA GLN A 385 16.56 17.87 10.15
C GLN A 385 16.63 19.20 10.90
N ALA A 386 17.42 19.28 11.96
CA ALA A 386 17.61 20.52 12.73
C ALA A 386 18.25 21.63 11.89
N ILE A 387 19.31 21.32 11.13
CA ILE A 387 19.99 22.28 10.26
C ILE A 387 19.05 22.79 9.16
N LEU A 388 18.32 21.88 8.49
CA LEU A 388 17.41 22.27 7.41
C LEU A 388 16.17 23.01 7.93
N SER A 389 15.71 22.73 9.14
CA SER A 389 14.56 23.43 9.74
C SER A 389 14.88 24.86 10.20
N ALA A 390 16.17 25.21 10.28
CA ALA A 390 16.62 26.56 10.63
C ALA A 390 16.76 27.48 9.40
N LEU A 391 16.60 26.96 8.18
CA LEU A 391 16.64 27.77 6.96
C LEU A 391 15.45 28.75 6.90
N PRO A 392 15.64 29.97 6.36
CA PRO A 392 14.54 30.87 6.02
C PRO A 392 13.51 30.18 5.11
N GLU A 393 12.22 30.53 5.22
CA GLU A 393 11.15 29.87 4.45
C GLU A 393 11.34 29.93 2.93
N VAL A 394 11.97 31.00 2.43
CA VAL A 394 12.27 31.18 1.00
C VAL A 394 13.29 30.15 0.51
N ASP A 395 14.35 29.92 1.29
CA ASP A 395 15.42 28.96 0.98
C ASP A 395 14.98 27.51 1.24
N GLY A 396 14.18 27.29 2.28
CA GLY A 396 13.54 26.02 2.60
C GLY A 396 12.58 25.51 1.52
N ARG A 397 12.20 26.36 0.55
CA ARG A 397 11.48 25.93 -0.65
C ARG A 397 12.32 25.00 -1.52
N TYR A 398 13.62 25.28 -1.64
CA TYR A 398 14.57 24.61 -2.55
C TYR A 398 15.26 23.38 -1.94
N ILE A 399 15.40 23.36 -0.61
CA ILE A 399 16.14 22.32 0.11
C ILE A 399 15.19 21.64 1.11
N ARG A 400 14.96 20.34 0.94
CA ARG A 400 13.98 19.57 1.70
C ARG A 400 14.62 18.40 2.41
N TYR A 401 14.18 18.16 3.65
CA TYR A 401 14.53 16.96 4.40
C TYR A 401 13.70 15.76 3.92
N VAL A 402 14.34 14.61 3.75
CA VAL A 402 13.65 13.34 3.45
C VAL A 402 13.17 12.69 4.75
N GLU A 403 11.85 12.80 4.96
CA GLU A 403 11.08 12.06 5.95
C GLU A 403 11.21 10.54 5.76
N HIS A 404 11.10 9.81 6.86
CA HIS A 404 11.25 8.35 6.87
C HIS A 404 10.20 7.68 7.76
N PHE A 405 9.92 6.41 7.48
CA PHE A 405 8.98 5.59 8.23
C PHE A 405 9.73 4.47 8.95
N GLU A 406 9.60 4.38 10.28
CA GLU A 406 10.27 3.36 11.12
C GLU A 406 9.63 1.96 11.04
N ALA A 407 8.47 1.84 10.40
CA ALA A 407 7.76 0.57 10.27
C ALA A 407 6.95 0.50 8.98
N GLY A 408 6.59 -0.72 8.59
CA GLY A 408 5.64 -0.96 7.51
C GLY A 408 6.22 -0.74 6.11
N GLY A 409 7.50 -1.09 5.88
CA GLY A 409 8.17 -0.94 4.57
C GLY A 409 7.35 -1.46 3.38
N GLU A 410 6.67 -2.60 3.53
CA GLU A 410 5.78 -3.13 2.48
C GLU A 410 4.56 -2.22 2.19
N ALA A 411 4.01 -1.57 3.22
CA ALA A 411 2.96 -0.58 3.06
C ALA A 411 3.47 0.71 2.40
N VAL A 412 4.66 1.18 2.80
CA VAL A 412 5.32 2.35 2.17
C VAL A 412 5.62 2.06 0.70
N LEU A 413 6.17 0.89 0.38
CA LEU A 413 6.42 0.45 -0.99
C LEU A 413 5.12 0.41 -1.81
N ARG A 414 4.04 -0.21 -1.29
CA ARG A 414 2.74 -0.23 -2.00
C ARG A 414 2.19 1.17 -2.24
N SER A 415 2.33 2.08 -1.28
CA SER A 415 1.92 3.47 -1.43
C SER A 415 2.75 4.18 -2.49
N ALA A 416 4.07 3.99 -2.47
CA ALA A 416 4.97 4.50 -3.51
C ALA A 416 4.55 4.00 -4.90
N CYS A 417 4.26 2.71 -5.04
CA CYS A 417 3.84 2.13 -6.32
C CYS A 417 2.49 2.65 -6.82
N LYS A 418 1.53 2.89 -5.91
CA LYS A 418 0.23 3.48 -6.25
C LYS A 418 0.32 4.94 -6.69
N LEU A 419 1.32 5.65 -6.17
CA LEU A 419 1.63 7.02 -6.54
C LEU A 419 2.57 7.09 -7.76
N SER A 420 2.83 5.96 -8.43
CA SER A 420 3.77 5.86 -9.56
C SER A 420 5.19 6.35 -9.25
N LEU A 421 5.60 6.30 -7.97
CA LEU A 421 6.96 6.55 -7.55
C LEU A 421 7.84 5.34 -7.84
N GLU A 422 9.16 5.55 -7.97
CA GLU A 422 10.09 4.49 -8.35
C GLU A 422 10.10 3.30 -7.38
N GLY A 423 9.97 3.60 -6.09
CA GLY A 423 10.00 2.61 -5.02
C GLY A 423 10.39 3.24 -3.70
N ILE A 424 11.07 2.45 -2.86
CA ILE A 424 11.57 2.91 -1.57
C ILE A 424 13.02 2.49 -1.37
N VAL A 425 13.73 3.23 -0.53
CA VAL A 425 15.01 2.81 0.05
C VAL A 425 14.80 2.49 1.52
N SER A 426 15.45 1.44 2.01
CA SER A 426 15.43 1.06 3.41
C SER A 426 16.84 1.15 3.97
N LYS A 427 16.99 1.77 5.14
CA LYS A 427 18.28 1.99 5.80
C LYS A 427 18.22 1.54 7.25
N ARG A 428 19.33 1.03 7.78
CA ARG A 428 19.46 0.72 9.21
C ARG A 428 19.76 1.98 10.03
N LEU A 429 18.98 2.23 11.07
CA LEU A 429 19.12 3.41 11.95
C LEU A 429 20.42 3.41 12.78
N ASP A 430 20.95 2.23 13.08
CA ASP A 430 22.16 2.01 13.87
C ASP A 430 23.45 2.02 13.03
N ALA A 431 23.34 2.06 11.69
CA ALA A 431 24.48 1.91 10.80
C ALA A 431 25.28 3.21 10.60
N SER A 432 26.61 3.05 10.51
CA SER A 432 27.52 4.09 10.01
C SER A 432 27.38 4.28 8.49
N TYR A 433 27.80 5.45 8.00
CA TYR A 433 27.87 5.72 6.56
C TYR A 433 29.12 5.07 5.97
N GLN A 434 28.95 4.27 4.92
CA GLN A 434 30.04 3.54 4.27
C GLN A 434 30.03 3.77 2.76
N SER A 435 31.10 4.35 2.23
CA SER A 435 31.25 4.52 0.78
C SER A 435 31.26 3.17 0.07
N GLY A 436 30.54 3.05 -1.04
CA GLY A 436 30.38 1.78 -1.76
C GLY A 436 29.12 1.01 -1.35
N ARG A 437 28.99 -0.24 -1.82
CA ARG A 437 27.78 -1.05 -1.65
C ARG A 437 27.73 -1.68 -0.26
N SER A 438 26.58 -1.61 0.39
CA SER A 438 26.39 -2.12 1.75
C SER A 438 25.00 -2.70 1.95
N GLN A 439 24.90 -3.71 2.82
CA GLN A 439 23.62 -4.30 3.24
C GLN A 439 22.85 -3.41 4.23
N SER A 440 23.43 -2.34 4.78
CA SER A 440 22.71 -1.41 5.66
C SER A 440 21.85 -0.39 4.89
N TRP A 441 21.94 -0.40 3.56
CA TRP A 441 21.13 0.42 2.66
C TRP A 441 20.67 -0.44 1.49
N VAL A 442 19.37 -0.76 1.46
CA VAL A 442 18.77 -1.57 0.40
C VAL A 442 17.66 -0.78 -0.31
N ARG A 443 17.35 -1.15 -1.56
CA ARG A 443 16.26 -0.56 -2.34
C ARG A 443 15.27 -1.64 -2.77
N SER A 444 14.00 -1.28 -2.75
CA SER A 444 12.90 -2.08 -3.29
C SER A 444 12.15 -1.22 -4.29
N LYS A 445 12.14 -1.65 -5.54
CA LYS A 445 11.52 -0.90 -6.64
C LYS A 445 10.11 -1.43 -6.91
N CYS A 446 9.25 -0.54 -7.37
CA CYS A 446 7.90 -0.88 -7.81
C CYS A 446 7.88 -1.65 -9.14
N ARG A 447 8.94 -1.49 -9.95
CA ARG A 447 9.14 -2.17 -11.24
C ARG A 447 10.62 -2.52 -11.40
N ALA A 448 10.91 -3.67 -12.03
CA ALA A 448 12.27 -4.09 -12.29
C ALA A 448 12.81 -3.35 -13.52
N GLY A 449 13.98 -2.71 -13.39
CA GLY A 449 14.70 -2.05 -14.49
C GLY A 449 14.12 -0.70 -14.91
N HIS A 450 14.93 0.36 -14.80
CA HIS A 450 14.66 1.66 -15.46
C HIS A 450 15.85 2.13 -16.30
N GLU A 451 17.05 1.55 -16.15
CA GLU A 451 18.26 2.04 -16.79
C GLU A 451 18.81 1.00 -17.77
N VAL A 452 19.11 1.43 -19.00
CA VAL A 452 19.58 0.57 -20.09
C VAL A 452 20.69 1.25 -20.88
N VAL A 453 21.60 0.47 -21.45
CA VAL A 453 22.67 0.98 -22.32
C VAL A 453 22.17 1.03 -23.76
N ILE A 454 22.39 2.15 -24.44
CA ILE A 454 22.07 2.30 -25.86
C ILE A 454 23.22 1.67 -26.67
N GLY A 455 22.90 0.64 -27.45
CA GLY A 455 23.83 0.02 -28.40
C GLY A 455 23.52 0.32 -29.87
N GLY A 456 22.44 1.03 -30.15
CA GLY A 456 22.13 1.52 -31.49
C GLY A 456 20.78 2.22 -31.58
N TRP A 457 20.43 2.68 -32.78
CA TRP A 457 19.11 3.22 -33.09
C TRP A 457 18.66 2.81 -34.49
N THR A 458 17.37 2.97 -34.77
CA THR A 458 16.80 2.67 -36.08
C THR A 458 16.11 3.88 -36.69
N THR A 459 16.11 3.95 -38.02
CA THR A 459 15.45 4.97 -38.83
C THR A 459 14.50 4.36 -39.85
N THR A 460 13.58 5.16 -40.39
CA THR A 460 12.83 4.86 -41.61
C THR A 460 13.08 6.01 -42.58
N GLY A 461 13.86 5.73 -43.63
CA GLY A 461 14.54 6.79 -44.37
C GLY A 461 15.49 7.57 -43.45
N SER A 462 15.37 8.89 -43.45
CA SER A 462 16.13 9.80 -42.58
C SER A 462 15.50 10.03 -41.19
N LYS A 463 14.26 9.56 -40.95
CA LYS A 463 13.53 9.83 -39.71
C LYS A 463 13.86 8.80 -38.63
N PHE A 464 14.18 9.27 -37.42
CA PHE A 464 14.39 8.44 -36.23
C PHE A 464 13.13 7.62 -35.89
N ARG A 465 13.32 6.34 -35.51
CA ARG A 465 12.22 5.42 -35.17
C ARG A 465 12.32 4.83 -33.77
N SER A 466 13.50 4.39 -33.31
CA SER A 466 13.65 3.79 -31.96
C SER A 466 15.10 3.64 -31.53
N LEU A 467 15.32 3.41 -30.24
CA LEU A 467 16.59 2.91 -29.69
C LEU A 467 16.63 1.37 -29.64
N LEU A 468 17.82 0.81 -29.78
CA LEU A 468 18.18 -0.57 -29.49
C LEU A 468 18.97 -0.58 -28.18
N VAL A 469 18.54 -1.39 -27.21
CA VAL A 469 19.03 -1.29 -25.83
C VAL A 469 19.48 -2.63 -25.26
N GLY A 470 20.42 -2.58 -24.32
CA GLY A 470 21.02 -3.74 -23.66
C GLY A 470 21.41 -3.46 -22.21
N VAL A 471 21.86 -4.51 -21.52
CA VAL A 471 22.46 -4.44 -20.18
C VAL A 471 23.72 -5.29 -20.13
N TYR A 472 24.69 -4.91 -19.31
CA TYR A 472 25.91 -5.69 -19.16
C TYR A 472 25.67 -6.93 -18.30
N ARG A 473 26.10 -8.09 -18.82
CA ARG A 473 26.27 -9.35 -18.09
C ARG A 473 27.75 -9.74 -18.16
N GLY A 474 28.50 -9.48 -17.10
CA GLY A 474 29.96 -9.51 -17.15
C GLY A 474 30.52 -8.38 -18.02
N ASP A 475 31.39 -8.71 -18.96
CA ASP A 475 31.99 -7.82 -19.96
C ASP A 475 31.16 -7.69 -21.26
N ARG A 476 30.04 -8.42 -21.34
CA ARG A 476 29.20 -8.54 -22.54
C ARG A 476 27.94 -7.70 -22.45
N LEU A 477 27.67 -6.88 -23.47
CA LEU A 477 26.40 -6.18 -23.61
C LEU A 477 25.36 -7.11 -24.26
N VAL A 478 24.37 -7.52 -23.48
CA VAL A 478 23.30 -8.43 -23.93
C VAL A 478 22.08 -7.60 -24.37
N PRO A 479 21.53 -7.84 -25.57
CA PRO A 479 20.36 -7.11 -26.05
C PRO A 479 19.11 -7.46 -25.23
N ILE A 480 18.37 -6.44 -24.80
CA ILE A 480 17.11 -6.63 -24.04
C ILE A 480 15.89 -6.07 -24.76
N GLY A 481 16.06 -5.54 -25.98
CA GLY A 481 14.94 -5.18 -26.84
C GLY A 481 15.07 -3.77 -27.44
N ARG A 482 13.91 -3.20 -27.77
CA ARG A 482 13.77 -1.98 -28.55
C ARG A 482 12.80 -1.01 -27.87
N VAL A 483 13.16 0.26 -27.83
CA VAL A 483 12.37 1.32 -27.19
C VAL A 483 11.75 2.18 -28.29
N GLY A 484 10.47 1.97 -28.57
CA GLY A 484 9.77 2.54 -29.73
C GLY A 484 8.97 3.81 -29.46
N THR A 485 8.71 4.14 -28.19
CA THR A 485 7.86 5.27 -27.79
C THR A 485 8.62 6.22 -26.85
N GLY A 486 8.01 7.36 -26.47
CA GLY A 486 8.62 8.35 -25.56
C GLY A 486 9.42 9.47 -26.26
N TYR A 487 9.33 9.57 -27.59
CA TYR A 487 10.05 10.56 -28.39
C TYR A 487 9.11 11.67 -28.87
N SER A 488 9.37 12.92 -28.46
CA SER A 488 8.84 14.13 -29.10
C SER A 488 9.86 14.69 -30.10
N GLN A 489 9.44 15.59 -31.00
CA GLN A 489 10.37 16.24 -31.94
C GLN A 489 11.54 16.92 -31.22
N ALA A 490 11.26 17.63 -30.12
CA ALA A 490 12.29 18.24 -29.27
C ALA A 490 13.25 17.19 -28.67
N LYS A 491 12.73 16.07 -28.14
CA LYS A 491 13.57 14.99 -27.60
C LYS A 491 14.46 14.36 -28.67
N VAL A 492 13.93 14.11 -29.87
CA VAL A 492 14.72 13.58 -30.99
C VAL A 492 15.80 14.57 -31.42
N GLY A 493 15.47 15.87 -31.49
CA GLY A 493 16.43 16.93 -31.81
C GLY A 493 17.63 16.98 -30.87
N ARG A 494 17.42 16.72 -29.57
CA ARG A 494 18.50 16.64 -28.55
C ARG A 494 19.23 15.30 -28.55
N LEU A 495 18.52 14.20 -28.80
CA LEU A 495 19.05 12.83 -28.71
C LEU A 495 19.92 12.45 -29.93
N LEU A 496 19.49 12.80 -31.14
CA LEU A 496 20.12 12.35 -32.37
C LEU A 496 21.58 12.83 -32.55
N PRO A 497 21.96 14.08 -32.23
CA PRO A 497 23.36 14.52 -32.28
C PRO A 497 24.27 13.70 -31.36
N ARG A 498 23.79 13.35 -30.16
CA ARG A 498 24.55 12.54 -29.19
C ARG A 498 24.74 11.11 -29.68
N LEU A 499 23.70 10.50 -30.27
CA LEU A 499 23.79 9.17 -30.89
C LEU A 499 24.82 9.15 -32.03
N LYS A 500 24.80 10.16 -32.91
CA LYS A 500 25.77 10.30 -34.00
C LYS A 500 27.21 10.47 -33.51
N ALA A 501 27.43 11.21 -32.42
CA ALA A 501 28.76 11.41 -31.85
C ALA A 501 29.40 10.12 -31.32
N VAL A 502 28.58 9.14 -30.93
CA VAL A 502 29.04 7.82 -30.49
C VAL A 502 28.79 6.74 -31.53
N GLU A 503 28.54 7.08 -32.79
CA GLU A 503 28.26 6.10 -33.84
C GLU A 503 29.44 5.13 -34.05
N ALA A 504 29.11 3.86 -34.30
CA ALA A 504 30.06 2.78 -34.45
C ALA A 504 29.79 1.98 -35.74
N SER A 505 30.85 1.44 -36.33
CA SER A 505 30.74 0.62 -37.54
C SER A 505 30.20 -0.79 -37.28
N ARG A 506 30.41 -1.30 -36.06
CA ARG A 506 30.06 -2.65 -35.59
C ARG A 506 29.05 -2.60 -34.44
N SER A 507 28.23 -3.66 -34.33
CA SER A 507 27.27 -3.82 -33.23
C SER A 507 28.01 -4.06 -31.90
N PRO A 508 27.64 -3.36 -30.82
CA PRO A 508 28.17 -3.64 -29.48
C PRO A 508 27.46 -4.82 -28.80
N PHE A 509 26.36 -5.34 -29.37
CA PHE A 509 25.58 -6.42 -28.76
C PHE A 509 26.22 -7.79 -29.01
N THR A 510 26.16 -8.65 -27.99
CA THR A 510 26.70 -10.01 -28.01
C THR A 510 25.63 -11.03 -27.56
N GLY A 511 25.75 -12.29 -28.00
CA GLY A 511 24.85 -13.39 -27.61
C GLY A 511 23.69 -13.68 -28.58
N GLU A 512 22.91 -14.74 -28.28
CA GLU A 512 21.70 -15.09 -29.02
C GLU A 512 20.67 -13.96 -28.92
N GLY A 513 20.16 -13.49 -30.07
CA GLY A 513 19.24 -12.35 -30.14
C GLY A 513 19.90 -10.99 -30.42
N ALA A 514 21.22 -10.93 -30.65
CA ALA A 514 21.90 -9.72 -31.11
C ALA A 514 21.28 -9.17 -32.42
N PRO A 515 20.87 -7.89 -32.46
CA PRO A 515 20.29 -7.30 -33.66
C PRO A 515 21.27 -7.36 -34.85
N ARG A 516 20.78 -7.80 -36.02
CA ARG A 516 21.59 -7.86 -37.26
C ARG A 516 21.63 -6.50 -37.95
N LYS A 517 22.71 -6.23 -38.69
CA LYS A 517 22.83 -5.01 -39.50
C LYS A 517 21.88 -5.11 -40.70
N THR A 518 20.86 -4.25 -40.72
CA THR A 518 19.91 -4.11 -41.83
C THR A 518 19.79 -2.64 -42.22
N ALA A 519 19.17 -2.35 -43.37
CA ALA A 519 18.92 -0.98 -43.80
C ALA A 519 18.17 -0.18 -42.71
N GLY A 520 18.70 0.99 -42.35
CA GLY A 520 18.14 1.86 -41.32
C GLY A 520 18.53 1.51 -39.88
N VAL A 521 19.46 0.59 -39.63
CA VAL A 521 20.03 0.33 -38.29
C VAL A 521 21.41 0.96 -38.18
N HIS A 522 21.62 1.75 -37.13
CA HIS A 522 22.87 2.45 -36.83
C HIS A 522 23.37 2.00 -35.45
N TRP A 523 24.66 1.71 -35.32
CA TRP A 523 25.24 1.22 -34.07
C TRP A 523 25.88 2.36 -33.29
N THR A 524 25.91 2.22 -31.96
CA THR A 524 26.63 3.15 -31.07
C THR A 524 27.71 2.41 -30.30
N ARG A 525 28.79 3.11 -29.95
CA ARG A 525 29.62 2.73 -28.82
C ARG A 525 28.73 2.67 -27.57
N PRO A 526 28.86 1.65 -26.70
CA PRO A 526 27.96 1.42 -25.57
C PRO A 526 28.29 2.37 -24.41
N GLU A 527 28.18 3.67 -24.65
CA GLU A 527 28.57 4.77 -23.75
C GLU A 527 27.38 5.53 -23.19
N LEU A 528 26.27 5.59 -23.95
CA LEU A 528 25.08 6.32 -23.54
C LEU A 528 24.14 5.40 -22.73
N VAL A 529 23.71 5.89 -21.58
CA VAL A 529 22.72 5.24 -20.72
C VAL A 529 21.39 5.97 -20.88
N ALA A 530 20.30 5.21 -20.97
CA ALA A 530 18.94 5.73 -21.03
C ALA A 530 18.12 5.26 -19.83
N GLU A 531 17.30 6.18 -19.33
CA GLU A 531 16.15 5.92 -18.47
C GLU A 531 14.96 5.53 -19.36
N ILE A 532 14.30 4.42 -19.05
CA ILE A 532 13.12 3.91 -19.75
C ILE A 532 12.02 3.52 -18.77
N GLU A 533 10.78 3.64 -19.22
CA GLU A 533 9.62 3.00 -18.58
C GLU A 533 9.16 1.84 -19.45
N PHE A 534 8.77 0.71 -18.86
CA PHE A 534 8.20 -0.41 -19.61
C PHE A 534 7.20 -1.21 -18.76
N ALA A 535 6.35 -1.99 -19.43
CA ALA A 535 5.22 -2.70 -18.81
C ALA A 535 5.62 -4.01 -18.09
N GLY A 536 6.83 -4.51 -18.36
CA GLY A 536 7.40 -5.71 -17.73
C GLY A 536 8.35 -6.47 -18.67
N TRP A 537 8.93 -7.55 -18.15
CA TRP A 537 9.84 -8.42 -18.91
C TRP A 537 9.06 -9.52 -19.64
N THR A 538 9.56 -9.98 -20.79
CA THR A 538 9.14 -11.23 -21.43
C THR A 538 9.82 -12.42 -20.75
N ASP A 539 9.29 -13.63 -20.94
CA ASP A 539 9.93 -14.87 -20.47
C ASP A 539 11.33 -15.09 -21.10
N GLY A 540 11.61 -14.43 -22.23
CA GLY A 540 12.92 -14.39 -22.89
C GLY A 540 13.83 -13.24 -22.44
N GLY A 541 13.49 -12.53 -21.37
CA GLY A 541 14.33 -11.45 -20.81
C GLY A 541 14.35 -10.16 -21.63
N GLN A 542 13.32 -9.89 -22.44
CA GLN A 542 13.19 -8.65 -23.22
C GLN A 542 12.19 -7.67 -22.59
N VAL A 543 12.35 -6.36 -22.82
CA VAL A 543 11.43 -5.32 -22.35
C VAL A 543 10.14 -5.27 -23.18
N ARG A 544 8.97 -5.25 -22.53
CA ARG A 544 7.65 -5.11 -23.17
C ARG A 544 7.15 -3.67 -23.08
N GLN A 545 6.72 -3.12 -24.22
CA GLN A 545 6.11 -1.77 -24.31
C GLN A 545 6.99 -0.65 -23.70
N ALA A 546 8.28 -0.61 -24.07
CA ALA A 546 9.22 0.35 -23.52
C ALA A 546 9.11 1.74 -24.15
N ALA A 547 9.16 2.77 -23.30
CA ALA A 547 9.13 4.19 -23.61
C ALA A 547 10.39 4.91 -23.07
N PHE A 548 11.00 5.75 -23.89
CA PHE A 548 12.18 6.55 -23.53
C PHE A 548 11.81 7.71 -22.60
N LYS A 549 12.47 7.82 -21.45
CA LYS A 549 12.33 8.96 -20.53
C LYS A 549 13.40 10.00 -20.78
N GLY A 550 14.67 9.59 -20.82
CA GLY A 550 15.81 10.50 -20.84
C GLY A 550 17.18 9.82 -20.87
N LEU A 551 18.27 10.58 -21.01
CA LEU A 551 19.66 10.07 -20.96
C LEU A 551 20.28 10.24 -19.57
N ARG A 552 20.93 9.23 -19.02
CA ARG A 552 21.66 9.34 -17.74
C ARG A 552 23.09 9.80 -17.99
N GLU A 553 23.36 11.06 -17.67
CA GLU A 553 24.71 11.66 -17.75
C GLU A 553 25.53 11.47 -16.47
N ASP A 554 24.86 11.13 -15.37
CA ASP A 554 25.45 10.94 -14.05
C ASP A 554 26.10 9.56 -13.85
N LYS A 555 25.86 8.61 -14.77
CA LYS A 555 26.29 7.22 -14.65
C LYS A 555 26.98 6.70 -15.91
N PRO A 556 28.13 6.02 -15.79
CA PRO A 556 28.76 5.36 -16.92
C PRO A 556 28.02 4.06 -17.29
N ALA A 557 28.00 3.73 -18.58
CA ALA A 557 27.31 2.56 -19.10
C ALA A 557 27.76 1.22 -18.50
N ALA A 558 29.04 1.08 -18.13
CA ALA A 558 29.59 -0.14 -17.55
C ALA A 558 28.98 -0.51 -16.17
N GLU A 559 28.33 0.45 -15.48
CA GLU A 559 27.66 0.19 -14.20
C GLU A 559 26.24 -0.39 -14.36
N ILE A 560 25.69 -0.38 -15.58
CA ILE A 560 24.31 -0.83 -15.84
C ILE A 560 24.28 -2.35 -16.05
N ARG A 561 24.01 -3.07 -14.97
CA ARG A 561 23.90 -4.53 -14.93
C ARG A 561 22.44 -4.98 -14.86
N ALA A 562 22.14 -6.17 -15.38
CA ALA A 562 20.85 -6.81 -15.14
C ALA A 562 20.63 -6.99 -13.63
N GLU A 563 19.59 -6.37 -13.08
CA GLU A 563 19.26 -6.51 -11.65
C GLU A 563 18.59 -7.88 -11.42
N GLU A 564 19.31 -8.83 -10.82
CA GLU A 564 18.70 -9.99 -10.17
C GLU A 564 18.46 -9.63 -8.69
N PRO A 565 17.21 -9.63 -8.21
CA PRO A 565 16.92 -9.33 -6.81
C PRO A 565 17.54 -10.39 -5.91
N VAL A 566 18.33 -9.98 -4.93
CA VAL A 566 18.75 -10.90 -3.87
C VAL A 566 17.55 -11.17 -2.97
N SER A 567 17.28 -12.44 -2.67
CA SER A 567 16.28 -12.79 -1.67
C SER A 567 16.78 -12.30 -0.31
N PRO A 568 15.98 -11.55 0.47
CA PRO A 568 16.41 -11.14 1.79
C PRO A 568 16.64 -12.41 2.63
N GLU A 569 17.91 -12.67 2.99
CA GLU A 569 18.24 -13.66 4.00
C GLU A 569 17.49 -13.26 5.27
N VAL A 570 16.64 -14.16 5.75
CA VAL A 570 16.07 -14.09 7.07
C VAL A 570 17.26 -14.21 8.02
N ILE A 571 17.75 -13.09 8.53
CA ILE A 571 18.78 -13.10 9.58
C ILE A 571 18.16 -13.82 10.77
N ASP A 572 18.68 -15.01 11.05
CA ASP A 572 18.36 -15.84 12.19
C ASP A 572 18.44 -15.02 13.48
N ALA A 573 17.28 -14.61 13.99
CA ALA A 573 17.13 -14.33 15.41
C ALA A 573 16.99 -15.70 16.11
N ALA A 574 18.08 -16.14 16.74
CA ALA A 574 18.12 -17.34 17.54
C ALA A 574 16.86 -17.48 18.41
N LEU A 575 16.18 -18.63 18.28
CA LEU A 575 15.01 -19.00 19.05
C LEU A 575 15.32 -18.94 20.56
N PRO A 576 14.56 -18.19 21.39
CA PRO A 576 14.54 -18.44 22.82
C PRO A 576 13.90 -19.81 23.05
N ALA A 577 14.53 -20.63 23.89
CA ALA A 577 14.04 -21.94 24.30
C ALA A 577 12.59 -21.88 24.82
N PRO A 578 11.79 -22.95 24.66
CA PRO A 578 10.39 -22.96 25.05
C PRO A 578 10.25 -22.81 26.57
N PRO A 579 9.39 -21.90 27.08
CA PRO A 579 9.14 -21.83 28.51
C PRO A 579 8.33 -23.06 28.94
N LYS A 580 8.82 -23.72 29.99
CA LYS A 580 8.13 -24.82 30.68
C LYS A 580 6.77 -24.34 31.21
N GLN A 581 5.80 -25.26 31.17
CA GLN A 581 4.48 -25.12 31.75
C GLN A 581 4.54 -24.56 33.18
N ALA A 582 3.84 -23.46 33.42
CA ALA A 582 3.46 -23.02 34.75
C ALA A 582 1.93 -22.96 34.83
N THR A 583 1.44 -23.53 35.92
CA THR A 583 0.07 -23.78 36.31
C THR A 583 -0.77 -22.52 36.51
N THR A 584 -2.08 -22.74 36.37
CA THR A 584 -3.21 -21.88 36.72
C THR A 584 -2.98 -20.88 37.85
N GLY A 585 -3.21 -19.59 37.55
CA GLY A 585 -3.37 -18.52 38.53
C GLY A 585 -4.08 -17.33 37.89
N ALA A 586 -5.34 -17.12 38.25
CA ALA A 586 -6.14 -16.00 37.77
C ALA A 586 -5.61 -14.66 38.33
N SER A 587 -5.33 -13.68 37.46
CA SER A 587 -5.20 -12.27 37.84
C SER A 587 -5.41 -11.32 36.66
N ARG A 588 -6.44 -10.46 36.81
CA ARG A 588 -6.71 -9.10 36.26
C ARG A 588 -6.34 -8.77 34.80
N ARG A 589 -7.39 -8.58 33.99
CA ARG A 589 -7.39 -8.14 32.58
C ARG A 589 -6.87 -6.70 32.39
N GLY A 590 -5.64 -6.57 31.87
CA GLY A 590 -5.18 -5.42 31.08
C GLY A 590 -5.47 -5.65 29.59
N ALA A 591 -5.81 -4.59 28.84
CA ALA A 591 -6.22 -4.67 27.44
C ALA A 591 -5.16 -5.34 26.54
N ALA A 592 -5.44 -6.56 26.08
CA ALA A 592 -4.53 -7.34 25.24
C ALA A 592 -4.30 -6.71 23.86
N ALA A 593 -3.04 -6.69 23.41
CA ALA A 593 -2.70 -6.31 22.05
C ALA A 593 -3.42 -7.22 21.04
N LYS A 594 -4.21 -6.63 20.13
CA LYS A 594 -4.90 -7.39 19.06
C LYS A 594 -3.92 -8.33 18.32
N PRO A 595 -4.26 -9.63 18.17
CA PRO A 595 -3.37 -10.65 17.63
C PRO A 595 -3.10 -10.44 16.14
N ILE A 596 -1.85 -10.66 15.74
CA ILE A 596 -1.39 -10.66 14.36
C ILE A 596 -1.06 -12.11 14.00
N VAL A 597 -1.59 -12.60 12.88
CA VAL A 597 -1.33 -13.96 12.36
C VAL A 597 -0.83 -13.80 10.94
N MET A 598 0.35 -14.35 10.62
CA MET A 598 1.00 -14.21 9.30
C MET A 598 1.06 -12.76 8.79
N GLY A 599 1.36 -11.79 9.66
CA GLY A 599 1.40 -10.37 9.32
C GLY A 599 0.03 -9.70 9.11
N VAL A 600 -1.08 -10.43 9.33
CA VAL A 600 -2.45 -9.91 9.24
C VAL A 600 -3.01 -9.66 10.63
N LEU A 601 -3.43 -8.42 10.88
CA LEU A 601 -4.15 -8.06 12.10
C LEU A 601 -5.56 -8.69 12.10
N ILE A 602 -5.83 -9.58 13.06
CA ILE A 602 -7.15 -10.20 13.21
C ILE A 602 -8.05 -9.32 14.08
N SER A 603 -9.05 -8.70 13.46
CA SER A 603 -10.04 -7.87 14.15
C SER A 603 -11.19 -8.71 14.69
N LYS A 604 -11.72 -8.34 15.87
CA LYS A 604 -12.71 -9.14 16.60
C LYS A 604 -12.24 -10.60 16.73
N PRO A 605 -11.03 -10.82 17.29
CA PRO A 605 -10.41 -12.15 17.34
C PRO A 605 -11.28 -13.17 18.06
N ASP A 606 -11.97 -12.75 19.11
CA ASP A 606 -12.85 -13.59 19.91
C ASP A 606 -14.25 -13.77 19.29
N LYS A 607 -14.52 -13.22 18.09
CA LYS A 607 -15.82 -13.39 17.43
C LYS A 607 -16.06 -14.88 17.19
N PRO A 608 -17.13 -15.48 17.74
CA PRO A 608 -17.47 -16.86 17.46
C PRO A 608 -17.89 -16.99 16.01
N LEU A 609 -17.19 -17.82 15.24
CA LEU A 609 -17.59 -18.20 13.89
C LEU A 609 -18.38 -19.51 13.88
N TRP A 610 -18.02 -20.45 14.75
CA TRP A 610 -18.84 -21.61 15.09
C TRP A 610 -19.26 -21.55 16.57
N PRO A 611 -20.56 -21.67 16.87
CA PRO A 611 -21.04 -21.67 18.25
C PRO A 611 -20.51 -22.89 19.03
N ALA A 612 -20.53 -22.79 20.37
CA ALA A 612 -20.16 -23.90 21.23
C ALA A 612 -21.29 -24.95 21.23
N GLU A 613 -21.02 -26.14 20.72
CA GLU A 613 -21.99 -27.26 20.73
C GLU A 613 -21.66 -28.31 21.81
N GLU A 614 -20.38 -28.40 22.23
CA GLU A 614 -19.89 -29.34 23.26
C GLU A 614 -18.73 -28.72 24.08
N ALA A 615 -18.15 -29.48 25.01
CA ALA A 615 -17.16 -29.08 26.03
C ALA A 615 -15.86 -28.38 25.53
N GLY A 616 -15.69 -28.18 24.22
CA GLY A 616 -14.54 -27.53 23.58
C GLY A 616 -14.69 -26.02 23.32
N GLY A 617 -15.83 -25.40 23.65
CA GLY A 617 -16.09 -23.97 23.47
C GLY A 617 -16.20 -23.52 22.01
N ALA A 618 -16.64 -22.28 21.80
CA ALA A 618 -16.83 -21.71 20.46
C ALA A 618 -15.52 -21.63 19.68
N ILE A 619 -15.57 -21.83 18.36
CA ILE A 619 -14.41 -21.62 17.49
C ILE A 619 -14.47 -20.18 16.98
N THR A 620 -13.44 -19.43 17.32
CA THR A 620 -13.37 -18.00 17.06
C THR A 620 -12.74 -17.68 15.70
N LYS A 621 -12.85 -16.42 15.29
CA LYS A 621 -12.16 -15.91 14.12
C LYS A 621 -10.63 -16.01 14.22
N LEU A 622 -10.08 -15.85 15.43
CA LEU A 622 -8.65 -16.06 15.66
C LEU A 622 -8.25 -17.52 15.49
N ASP A 623 -9.09 -18.45 15.95
CA ASP A 623 -8.85 -19.89 15.78
C ASP A 623 -8.80 -20.27 14.29
N LEU A 624 -9.70 -19.70 13.48
CA LEU A 624 -9.65 -19.88 12.02
C LEU A 624 -8.36 -19.35 11.40
N ALA A 625 -7.88 -18.18 11.83
CA ALA A 625 -6.62 -17.62 11.34
C ALA A 625 -5.42 -18.52 11.70
N ARG A 626 -5.35 -18.98 12.95
CA ARG A 626 -4.29 -19.89 13.43
C ARG A 626 -4.36 -21.26 12.77
N TYR A 627 -5.56 -21.75 12.50
CA TYR A 627 -5.75 -22.97 11.73
C TYR A 627 -5.13 -22.83 10.33
N PHE A 628 -5.45 -21.75 9.63
CA PHE A 628 -4.88 -21.50 8.31
C PHE A 628 -3.37 -21.25 8.32
N GLU A 629 -2.82 -20.68 9.40
CA GLU A 629 -1.37 -20.61 9.60
C GLU A 629 -0.74 -22.00 9.72
N ALA A 630 -1.36 -22.89 10.51
CA ALA A 630 -0.86 -24.24 10.74
C ALA A 630 -0.95 -25.15 9.50
N VAL A 631 -2.06 -25.08 8.75
CA VAL A 631 -2.27 -25.96 7.57
C VAL A 631 -1.85 -25.33 6.25
N GLY A 632 -1.60 -24.01 6.25
CA GLY A 632 -1.39 -23.20 5.06
C GLY A 632 -0.31 -23.71 4.11
N PRO A 633 0.88 -24.09 4.58
CA PRO A 633 1.94 -24.61 3.71
C PRO A 633 1.53 -25.85 2.90
N TRP A 634 0.68 -26.72 3.46
CA TRP A 634 0.17 -27.89 2.74
C TRP A 634 -1.03 -27.51 1.86
N LEU A 635 -1.96 -26.72 2.40
CA LEU A 635 -3.20 -26.32 1.71
C LEU A 635 -2.89 -25.53 0.43
N ILE A 636 -1.89 -24.66 0.47
CA ILE A 636 -1.60 -23.71 -0.61
C ILE A 636 -1.25 -24.41 -1.93
N GLU A 637 -0.63 -25.58 -1.88
CA GLU A 637 -0.27 -26.38 -3.06
C GLU A 637 -1.50 -26.81 -3.90
N HIS A 638 -2.69 -26.83 -3.29
CA HIS A 638 -3.94 -27.23 -3.95
C HIS A 638 -4.84 -26.08 -4.37
N ILE A 639 -4.49 -24.83 -4.04
CA ILE A 639 -5.28 -23.63 -4.37
C ILE A 639 -4.49 -22.55 -5.12
N ARG A 640 -3.15 -22.55 -5.02
CA ARG A 640 -2.27 -21.61 -5.72
C ARG A 640 -2.51 -21.68 -7.24
N GLY A 641 -2.58 -20.52 -7.87
CA GLY A 641 -2.80 -20.35 -9.30
C GLY A 641 -4.24 -20.66 -9.74
N ARG A 642 -5.17 -20.87 -8.83
CA ARG A 642 -6.57 -21.22 -9.16
C ARG A 642 -7.49 -20.10 -8.71
N PRO A 643 -8.41 -19.60 -9.58
CA PRO A 643 -9.52 -18.78 -9.12
C PRO A 643 -10.26 -19.49 -7.98
N CYS A 644 -10.55 -18.77 -6.91
CA CYS A 644 -11.06 -19.34 -5.66
C CYS A 644 -12.25 -18.54 -5.17
N SER A 645 -13.39 -19.21 -5.04
CA SER A 645 -14.57 -18.62 -4.39
C SER A 645 -14.54 -18.90 -2.90
N LEU A 646 -15.15 -18.01 -2.11
CA LEU A 646 -15.18 -18.11 -0.66
C LEU A 646 -16.63 -18.24 -0.18
N ILE A 647 -16.89 -19.07 0.82
CA ILE A 647 -18.08 -18.89 1.66
C ILE A 647 -17.66 -18.07 2.86
N ARG A 648 -18.33 -16.93 3.05
CA ARG A 648 -18.07 -16.04 4.17
C ARG A 648 -19.21 -16.10 5.17
N ALA A 649 -18.85 -16.15 6.44
CA ALA A 649 -19.75 -16.11 7.58
C ALA A 649 -19.34 -14.94 8.50
N PRO A 650 -19.57 -13.67 8.10
CA PRO A 650 -19.08 -12.50 8.84
C PRO A 650 -19.49 -12.46 10.31
N ASP A 651 -20.69 -12.99 10.61
CA ASP A 651 -21.30 -13.03 11.94
C ASP A 651 -21.50 -14.47 12.46
N GLY A 652 -20.71 -15.40 11.90
CA GLY A 652 -20.73 -16.81 12.25
C GLY A 652 -21.73 -17.62 11.44
N ILE A 653 -21.58 -18.96 11.49
CA ILE A 653 -22.29 -19.89 10.60
C ILE A 653 -23.79 -20.04 10.91
N ALA A 654 -24.24 -19.57 12.07
CA ALA A 654 -25.65 -19.53 12.45
C ALA A 654 -26.39 -18.33 11.83
N ALA A 655 -25.64 -17.34 11.36
CA ALA A 655 -26.16 -16.16 10.66
C ALA A 655 -26.04 -16.33 9.13
N GLU A 656 -26.33 -15.26 8.40
CA GLU A 656 -26.28 -15.28 6.94
C GLU A 656 -24.86 -15.54 6.43
N CYS A 657 -24.73 -16.58 5.60
CA CYS A 657 -23.51 -16.91 4.88
C CYS A 657 -23.70 -16.59 3.40
N PHE A 658 -22.68 -16.01 2.76
CA PHE A 658 -22.76 -15.71 1.33
C PHE A 658 -21.54 -16.21 0.56
N PHE A 659 -21.78 -16.51 -0.71
CA PHE A 659 -20.79 -17.02 -1.65
C PHE A 659 -20.15 -15.86 -2.42
N GLN A 660 -18.86 -15.61 -2.18
CA GLN A 660 -18.08 -14.56 -2.83
C GLN A 660 -17.19 -15.14 -3.92
N ARG A 661 -17.43 -14.74 -5.17
CA ARG A 661 -16.59 -15.08 -6.34
C ARG A 661 -15.55 -14.00 -6.64
N HIS A 662 -16.00 -12.75 -6.63
CA HIS A 662 -15.22 -11.60 -7.07
C HIS A 662 -14.63 -10.82 -5.90
N ALA A 663 -13.58 -10.06 -6.20
CA ALA A 663 -13.08 -9.07 -5.27
C ALA A 663 -14.13 -8.01 -4.93
N MET A 664 -14.19 -7.65 -3.66
CA MET A 664 -15.01 -6.54 -3.14
C MET A 664 -14.13 -5.36 -2.76
N ARG A 665 -14.72 -4.17 -2.61
CA ARG A 665 -14.00 -3.00 -2.13
C ARG A 665 -13.40 -3.30 -0.73
N GLY A 666 -12.10 -3.07 -0.55
CA GLY A 666 -11.39 -3.42 0.69
C GLY A 666 -10.84 -4.85 0.77
N THR A 667 -10.85 -5.61 -0.34
CA THR A 667 -10.14 -6.89 -0.46
C THR A 667 -8.66 -6.71 -0.12
N SER A 668 -8.11 -7.62 0.68
CA SER A 668 -6.70 -7.59 1.09
C SER A 668 -5.78 -7.74 -0.11
N SER A 669 -4.67 -6.98 -0.16
CA SER A 669 -3.65 -7.15 -1.20
C SER A 669 -2.79 -8.40 -1.01
N LEU A 670 -3.13 -9.25 -0.03
CA LEU A 670 -2.54 -10.59 0.10
C LEU A 670 -3.29 -11.61 -0.77
N LEU A 671 -4.41 -11.21 -1.38
CA LEU A 671 -5.19 -11.99 -2.33
C LEU A 671 -4.90 -11.43 -3.73
N GLU A 672 -4.56 -12.33 -4.65
CA GLU A 672 -4.38 -12.00 -6.06
C GLU A 672 -5.73 -11.89 -6.77
N LEU A 673 -5.74 -11.14 -7.86
CA LEU A 673 -6.92 -10.94 -8.69
C LEU A 673 -6.68 -11.54 -10.06
N VAL A 674 -7.50 -12.51 -10.46
CA VAL A 674 -7.40 -13.18 -11.76
C VAL A 674 -8.61 -12.83 -12.62
N THR A 675 -8.34 -12.29 -13.81
CA THR A 675 -9.36 -12.07 -14.83
C THR A 675 -9.56 -13.36 -15.60
N VAL A 676 -10.81 -13.81 -15.69
CA VAL A 676 -11.18 -15.03 -16.42
C VAL A 676 -12.04 -14.63 -17.62
N SER A 677 -11.83 -15.28 -18.77
CA SER A 677 -12.55 -14.95 -20.00
C SER A 677 -14.07 -15.11 -19.82
N GLY A 678 -14.85 -14.16 -20.33
CA GLY A 678 -16.31 -14.15 -20.22
C GLY A 678 -16.87 -13.61 -18.90
N ASP A 679 -16.02 -13.25 -17.92
CA ASP A 679 -16.45 -12.59 -16.69
C ASP A 679 -16.03 -11.11 -16.68
N ARG A 680 -16.87 -10.24 -16.12
CA ARG A 680 -16.64 -8.79 -16.09
C ARG A 680 -15.83 -8.34 -14.87
N LYS A 681 -15.75 -9.17 -13.83
CA LYS A 681 -15.07 -8.83 -12.57
C LYS A 681 -14.02 -9.91 -12.22
N PRO A 682 -12.84 -9.51 -11.71
CA PRO A 682 -11.79 -10.47 -11.38
C PRO A 682 -12.22 -11.39 -10.22
N TYR A 683 -11.84 -12.66 -10.31
CA TYR A 683 -11.95 -13.62 -9.22
C TYR A 683 -10.86 -13.39 -8.18
N LEU A 684 -11.11 -13.82 -6.95
CA LEU A 684 -10.07 -13.96 -5.95
C LEU A 684 -9.16 -15.15 -6.32
N GLN A 685 -7.87 -15.02 -6.05
CA GLN A 685 -6.89 -16.09 -6.15
C GLN A 685 -5.96 -16.02 -4.92
N ILE A 686 -5.63 -17.16 -4.34
CA ILE A 686 -4.86 -17.25 -3.09
C ILE A 686 -3.57 -17.99 -3.39
N ASP A 687 -2.49 -17.23 -3.60
CA ASP A 687 -1.21 -17.79 -4.08
C ASP A 687 -0.13 -17.90 -3.01
N ARG A 688 -0.47 -17.52 -1.78
CA ARG A 688 0.45 -17.42 -0.66
C ARG A 688 -0.26 -17.72 0.65
N VAL A 689 0.50 -18.27 1.60
CA VAL A 689 0.00 -18.74 2.89
C VAL A 689 -0.56 -17.58 3.72
N GLU A 690 0.04 -16.39 3.68
CA GLU A 690 -0.47 -15.21 4.41
C GLU A 690 -1.81 -14.72 3.86
N GLY A 691 -2.11 -15.02 2.58
CA GLY A 691 -3.42 -14.76 1.98
C GLY A 691 -4.54 -15.47 2.73
N LEU A 692 -4.27 -16.64 3.32
CA LEU A 692 -5.26 -17.38 4.11
C LEU A 692 -5.61 -16.66 5.42
N ALA A 693 -4.67 -15.96 6.06
CA ALA A 693 -5.00 -15.12 7.20
C ALA A 693 -5.87 -13.92 6.80
N ALA A 694 -5.68 -13.36 5.60
CA ALA A 694 -6.60 -12.36 5.06
C ALA A 694 -8.00 -12.94 4.81
N VAL A 695 -8.11 -14.19 4.35
CA VAL A 695 -9.38 -14.90 4.23
C VAL A 695 -10.06 -15.08 5.60
N ALA A 696 -9.33 -15.56 6.62
CA ALA A 696 -9.85 -15.64 7.98
C ALA A 696 -10.31 -14.26 8.51
N GLN A 697 -9.54 -13.22 8.21
CA GLN A 697 -9.84 -11.84 8.61
C GLN A 697 -11.15 -11.31 8.01
N ILE A 698 -11.60 -11.83 6.87
CA ILE A 698 -12.92 -11.51 6.29
C ILE A 698 -13.98 -12.58 6.61
N ALA A 699 -13.67 -13.49 7.54
CA ALA A 699 -14.48 -14.63 7.94
C ALA A 699 -14.83 -15.58 6.77
N GLY A 700 -13.89 -15.78 5.85
CA GLY A 700 -13.99 -16.83 4.83
C GLY A 700 -13.78 -18.19 5.47
N VAL A 701 -14.87 -18.93 5.65
CA VAL A 701 -14.90 -20.22 6.35
C VAL A 701 -14.74 -21.40 5.41
N GLU A 702 -15.08 -21.26 4.12
CA GLU A 702 -14.81 -22.28 3.10
C GLU A 702 -14.07 -21.71 1.89
N LEU A 703 -13.13 -22.49 1.36
CA LEU A 703 -12.35 -22.22 0.15
C LEU A 703 -12.80 -23.14 -0.98
N HIS A 704 -13.16 -22.56 -2.12
CA HIS A 704 -13.70 -23.27 -3.28
C HIS A 704 -12.90 -22.91 -4.55
N PRO A 705 -11.69 -23.48 -4.72
CA PRO A 705 -10.86 -23.30 -5.90
C PRO A 705 -11.49 -23.95 -7.15
N TRP A 706 -11.20 -23.38 -8.30
CA TRP A 706 -11.47 -23.97 -9.60
C TRP A 706 -10.59 -25.21 -9.82
N ASN A 707 -11.08 -26.12 -10.67
CA ASN A 707 -10.38 -27.35 -11.03
C ASN A 707 -9.39 -27.17 -12.20
N CYS A 708 -9.06 -25.93 -12.54
CA CYS A 708 -8.15 -25.58 -13.64
C CYS A 708 -6.69 -25.96 -13.38
N ALA A 709 -5.82 -25.89 -14.38
CA ALA A 709 -4.38 -25.93 -14.16
C ALA A 709 -3.93 -24.64 -13.44
N PRO A 710 -2.91 -24.69 -12.55
CA PRO A 710 -2.38 -23.48 -11.93
C PRO A 710 -1.96 -22.44 -12.97
N GLY A 711 -2.46 -21.21 -12.83
CA GLY A 711 -2.20 -20.09 -13.75
C GLY A 711 -2.93 -20.18 -15.09
N GLN A 712 -3.70 -21.24 -15.34
CA GLN A 712 -4.33 -21.51 -16.65
C GLN A 712 -5.83 -21.83 -16.47
N PRO A 713 -6.69 -20.82 -16.21
CA PRO A 713 -8.12 -21.02 -15.94
C PRO A 713 -8.90 -21.74 -17.06
N GLU A 714 -8.41 -21.66 -18.30
CA GLU A 714 -9.06 -22.26 -19.47
C GLU A 714 -8.73 -23.74 -19.67
N LEU A 715 -7.80 -24.30 -18.90
CA LEU A 715 -7.42 -25.71 -18.99
C LEU A 715 -7.79 -26.47 -17.73
N PRO A 716 -8.46 -27.63 -17.83
CA PRO A 716 -8.71 -28.49 -16.67
C PRO A 716 -7.37 -29.05 -16.15
N GLY A 717 -7.13 -28.87 -14.85
CA GLY A 717 -5.92 -29.38 -14.17
C GLY A 717 -6.19 -30.57 -13.25
N ARG A 718 -7.47 -30.86 -12.98
CA ARG A 718 -7.91 -32.05 -12.23
C ARG A 718 -9.37 -32.37 -12.53
N LEU A 719 -9.74 -33.63 -12.36
CA LEU A 719 -11.13 -34.09 -12.30
C LEU A 719 -11.52 -34.33 -10.83
N ILE A 720 -12.78 -34.02 -10.49
CA ILE A 720 -13.38 -34.29 -9.19
C ILE A 720 -14.71 -35.00 -9.41
N PHE A 721 -14.86 -36.12 -8.70
CA PHE A 721 -16.10 -36.87 -8.58
C PHE A 721 -16.61 -36.72 -7.16
N ASP A 722 -17.75 -36.05 -6.99
CA ASP A 722 -18.36 -35.79 -5.69
C ASP A 722 -19.45 -36.83 -5.42
N LEU A 723 -19.22 -37.67 -4.40
CA LEU A 723 -20.10 -38.78 -4.04
C LEU A 723 -21.09 -38.30 -2.98
N ASP A 724 -22.29 -37.95 -3.45
CA ASP A 724 -23.35 -37.31 -2.67
C ASP A 724 -24.43 -38.33 -2.26
N PRO A 725 -24.38 -38.91 -1.05
CA PRO A 725 -25.37 -39.89 -0.61
C PRO A 725 -26.76 -39.27 -0.36
N GLY A 726 -27.82 -40.05 -0.62
CA GLY A 726 -29.15 -39.81 -0.07
C GLY A 726 -29.16 -39.86 1.47
N PRO A 727 -30.21 -39.33 2.12
CA PRO A 727 -30.26 -39.20 3.58
C PRO A 727 -30.16 -40.54 4.33
N ASP A 728 -30.67 -41.62 3.73
CA ASP A 728 -30.74 -42.95 4.34
C ASP A 728 -29.59 -43.89 3.94
N VAL A 729 -28.61 -43.38 3.18
CA VAL A 729 -27.46 -44.18 2.72
C VAL A 729 -26.38 -44.19 3.80
N PRO A 730 -25.95 -45.36 4.30
CA PRO A 730 -24.88 -45.44 5.30
C PRO A 730 -23.55 -44.99 4.70
N PHE A 731 -22.68 -44.38 5.52
CA PHE A 731 -21.40 -43.86 5.04
C PHE A 731 -20.46 -44.97 4.53
N THR A 732 -20.61 -46.20 5.01
CA THR A 732 -19.91 -47.39 4.49
C THR A 732 -20.15 -47.59 2.98
N ALA A 733 -21.39 -47.36 2.51
CA ALA A 733 -21.70 -47.42 1.08
C ALA A 733 -21.00 -46.32 0.27
N VAL A 734 -20.75 -45.16 0.87
CA VAL A 734 -19.98 -44.06 0.23
C VAL A 734 -18.50 -44.44 0.11
N VAL A 735 -17.94 -45.11 1.13
CA VAL A 735 -16.58 -45.66 1.10
C VAL A 735 -16.44 -46.71 0.00
N GLU A 736 -17.39 -47.63 -0.13
CA GLU A 736 -17.42 -48.63 -1.20
C GLU A 736 -17.50 -47.97 -2.58
N ALA A 737 -18.37 -46.97 -2.74
CA ALA A 737 -18.48 -46.21 -3.99
C ALA A 737 -17.17 -45.50 -4.36
N ALA A 738 -16.47 -44.91 -3.39
CA ALA A 738 -15.17 -44.27 -3.62
C ALA A 738 -14.10 -45.28 -4.09
N ARG A 739 -14.10 -46.49 -3.53
CA ARG A 739 -13.17 -47.56 -3.94
C ARG A 739 -13.50 -48.11 -5.33
N ALA A 740 -14.77 -48.33 -5.63
CA ALA A 740 -15.21 -48.75 -6.97
C ALA A 740 -14.84 -47.69 -8.03
N LEU A 741 -14.97 -46.41 -7.69
CA LEU A 741 -14.56 -45.34 -8.60
C LEU A 741 -13.04 -45.27 -8.78
N ARG A 742 -12.27 -45.49 -7.72
CA ARG A 742 -10.81 -45.60 -7.80
C ARG A 742 -10.38 -46.69 -8.78
N GLU A 743 -10.92 -47.90 -8.65
CA GLU A 743 -10.58 -49.05 -9.49
C GLU A 743 -10.80 -48.72 -10.97
N ARG A 744 -11.93 -48.10 -11.30
CA ARG A 744 -12.25 -47.66 -12.67
C ARG A 744 -11.26 -46.60 -13.18
N LEU A 745 -10.88 -45.64 -12.35
CA LEU A 745 -9.90 -44.62 -12.74
C LEU A 745 -8.52 -45.23 -12.96
N ASP A 746 -8.12 -46.17 -12.10
CA ASP A 746 -6.85 -46.90 -12.20
C ASP A 746 -6.80 -47.73 -13.51
N GLU A 747 -7.89 -48.42 -13.88
CA GLU A 747 -8.04 -49.14 -15.18
C GLU A 747 -7.89 -48.19 -16.38
N LEU A 748 -8.46 -46.99 -16.28
CA LEU A 748 -8.34 -45.94 -17.29
C LEU A 748 -6.95 -45.27 -17.29
N GLY A 749 -6.03 -45.68 -16.41
CA GLY A 749 -4.66 -45.19 -16.34
C GLY A 749 -4.51 -43.85 -15.62
N LEU A 750 -5.51 -43.45 -14.85
CA LEU A 750 -5.50 -42.25 -14.03
C LEU A 750 -5.18 -42.61 -12.58
N VAL A 751 -4.31 -41.82 -11.94
CA VAL A 751 -4.09 -41.95 -10.49
C VAL A 751 -5.14 -41.12 -9.78
N SER A 752 -5.81 -41.70 -8.79
CA SER A 752 -6.86 -41.04 -8.02
C SER A 752 -6.50 -40.90 -6.55
N PHE A 753 -7.05 -39.85 -5.94
CA PHE A 753 -6.83 -39.43 -4.57
C PHE A 753 -8.18 -39.20 -3.88
N CYS A 754 -8.29 -39.49 -2.59
CA CYS A 754 -9.54 -39.34 -1.87
C CYS A 754 -9.44 -38.29 -0.76
N LYS A 755 -10.53 -37.57 -0.51
CA LYS A 755 -10.69 -36.70 0.65
C LYS A 755 -12.13 -36.73 1.15
N THR A 756 -12.32 -36.51 2.44
CA THR A 756 -13.66 -36.21 2.96
C THR A 756 -14.13 -34.87 2.40
N THR A 757 -15.45 -34.71 2.25
CA THR A 757 -16.01 -33.38 1.94
C THR A 757 -16.10 -32.49 3.17
N GLY A 758 -15.93 -33.04 4.37
CA GLY A 758 -16.37 -32.42 5.63
C GLY A 758 -17.90 -32.42 5.80
N GLY A 759 -18.64 -32.99 4.84
CA GLY A 759 -20.08 -33.22 4.92
C GLY A 759 -20.40 -34.70 5.09
N LYS A 760 -21.32 -35.21 4.26
CA LYS A 760 -21.74 -36.62 4.26
C LYS A 760 -21.09 -37.46 3.15
N GLY A 761 -20.37 -36.82 2.23
CA GLY A 761 -19.81 -37.46 1.03
C GLY A 761 -18.28 -37.56 1.02
N LEU A 762 -17.75 -38.15 -0.05
CA LEU A 762 -16.33 -38.22 -0.37
C LEU A 762 -16.06 -37.57 -1.74
N HIS A 763 -14.92 -36.90 -1.90
CA HIS A 763 -14.43 -36.52 -3.21
C HIS A 763 -13.33 -37.50 -3.64
N VAL A 764 -13.45 -38.02 -4.86
CA VAL A 764 -12.35 -38.70 -5.57
C VAL A 764 -11.80 -37.72 -6.61
N VAL A 765 -10.48 -37.51 -6.58
CA VAL A 765 -9.80 -36.46 -7.33
C VAL A 765 -8.66 -37.05 -8.15
N THR A 766 -8.57 -36.69 -9.43
CA THR A 766 -7.47 -37.08 -10.30
C THR A 766 -6.77 -35.83 -10.86
N PRO A 767 -5.48 -35.61 -10.59
CA PRO A 767 -4.70 -34.56 -11.25
C PRO A 767 -4.45 -34.90 -12.73
N LEU A 768 -4.50 -33.87 -13.58
CA LEU A 768 -4.22 -34.00 -15.01
C LEU A 768 -2.84 -33.40 -15.34
N ASP A 769 -2.08 -34.10 -16.17
CA ASP A 769 -0.83 -33.58 -16.72
C ASP A 769 -1.13 -32.58 -17.83
N VAL A 770 -0.64 -31.35 -17.64
CA VAL A 770 -0.82 -30.19 -18.52
C VAL A 770 0.52 -29.69 -19.07
N ALA A 771 1.65 -30.31 -18.69
CA ALA A 771 2.98 -29.90 -19.14
C ALA A 771 3.32 -30.43 -20.55
N ALA A 772 2.66 -31.50 -21.00
CA ALA A 772 2.74 -32.01 -22.36
C ALA A 772 2.11 -31.07 -23.43
N ALA A 773 1.56 -29.92 -23.02
CA ALA A 773 0.76 -28.99 -23.81
C ALA A 773 1.51 -28.16 -24.89
N ARG A 774 2.79 -28.44 -25.16
CA ARG A 774 3.48 -27.85 -26.33
C ARG A 774 3.05 -28.46 -27.67
N SER A 775 2.20 -29.48 -27.66
CA SER A 775 1.56 -30.05 -28.85
C SER A 775 0.03 -29.84 -28.80
N LYS A 776 -0.58 -29.56 -29.95
CA LYS A 776 -1.98 -29.13 -30.21
C LYS A 776 -3.12 -30.10 -29.76
N ALA A 777 -3.00 -30.86 -28.67
CA ALA A 777 -3.93 -31.98 -28.40
C ALA A 777 -4.37 -32.19 -26.93
N GLN A 778 -4.37 -31.17 -26.05
CA GLN A 778 -4.93 -31.34 -24.71
C GLN A 778 -6.46 -31.11 -24.69
N PRO A 779 -7.26 -32.03 -24.09
CA PRO A 779 -8.71 -31.86 -24.02
C PRO A 779 -9.09 -30.67 -23.13
N GLY A 780 -10.06 -29.88 -23.59
CA GLY A 780 -10.58 -28.74 -22.85
C GLY A 780 -11.64 -29.14 -21.81
N TRP A 781 -12.30 -28.13 -21.25
CA TRP A 781 -13.37 -28.33 -20.28
C TRP A 781 -14.53 -29.21 -20.78
N PRO A 782 -15.05 -29.06 -22.03
CA PRO A 782 -16.12 -29.92 -22.52
C PRO A 782 -15.75 -31.40 -22.56
N GLU A 783 -14.55 -31.72 -23.04
CA GLU A 783 -14.05 -33.09 -23.13
C GLU A 783 -13.80 -33.70 -21.75
N ALA A 784 -13.20 -32.93 -20.83
CA ALA A 784 -12.99 -33.34 -19.45
C ALA A 784 -14.30 -33.64 -18.71
N LYS A 785 -15.32 -32.79 -18.88
CA LYS A 785 -16.66 -33.00 -18.33
C LYS A 785 -17.34 -34.23 -18.93
N ALA A 786 -17.27 -34.39 -20.25
CA ALA A 786 -17.86 -35.54 -20.95
C ALA A 786 -17.21 -36.87 -20.52
N PHE A 787 -15.89 -36.90 -20.36
CA PHE A 787 -15.17 -38.04 -19.81
C PHE A 787 -15.66 -38.40 -18.39
N ALA A 788 -15.71 -37.41 -17.48
CA ALA A 788 -16.18 -37.64 -16.12
C ALA A 788 -17.65 -38.11 -16.08
N GLN A 789 -18.51 -37.52 -16.92
CA GLN A 789 -19.90 -37.92 -17.06
C GLN A 789 -20.02 -39.39 -17.50
N GLU A 790 -19.24 -39.81 -18.49
CA GLU A 790 -19.29 -41.16 -19.02
C GLU A 790 -18.81 -42.20 -18.00
N VAL A 791 -17.77 -41.90 -17.21
CA VAL A 791 -17.33 -42.75 -16.09
C VAL A 791 -18.46 -42.93 -15.08
N CYS A 792 -19.09 -41.84 -14.64
CA CYS A 792 -20.24 -41.92 -13.72
C CYS A 792 -21.43 -42.66 -14.34
N ARG A 793 -21.71 -42.46 -15.63
CA ARG A 793 -22.81 -43.10 -16.35
C ARG A 793 -22.64 -44.61 -16.39
N ARG A 794 -21.44 -45.12 -16.71
CA ARG A 794 -21.16 -46.56 -16.73
C ARG A 794 -21.31 -47.18 -15.34
N MET A 795 -20.72 -46.55 -14.33
CA MET A 795 -20.86 -46.99 -12.94
C MET A 795 -22.32 -47.03 -12.48
N ALA A 796 -23.13 -46.02 -12.86
CA ALA A 796 -24.55 -45.98 -12.53
C ALA A 796 -25.39 -46.98 -13.34
N HIS A 797 -25.01 -47.29 -14.58
CA HIS A 797 -25.68 -48.30 -15.39
C HIS A 797 -25.45 -49.72 -14.86
N GLU A 798 -24.25 -50.00 -14.35
CA GLU A 798 -23.92 -51.32 -13.78
C GLU A 798 -24.59 -51.59 -12.43
N GLN A 799 -24.82 -50.56 -11.62
CA GLN A 799 -25.47 -50.66 -10.31
C GLN A 799 -26.53 -49.56 -10.11
N PRO A 800 -27.65 -49.59 -10.87
CA PRO A 800 -28.66 -48.52 -10.91
C PRO A 800 -29.46 -48.36 -9.61
N ASP A 801 -29.49 -49.42 -8.79
CA ASP A 801 -30.11 -49.42 -7.46
C ASP A 801 -29.23 -48.75 -6.40
N ARG A 802 -27.95 -48.51 -6.69
CA ARG A 802 -26.99 -47.87 -5.78
C ARG A 802 -26.58 -46.48 -6.22
N TYR A 803 -26.53 -46.23 -7.53
CA TYR A 803 -25.96 -45.01 -8.09
C TYR A 803 -26.90 -44.32 -9.06
N LEU A 804 -26.76 -43.01 -9.18
CA LEU A 804 -27.46 -42.22 -10.19
C LEU A 804 -26.63 -41.01 -10.60
N ILE A 805 -26.82 -40.55 -11.84
CA ILE A 805 -26.15 -39.35 -12.38
C ILE A 805 -27.11 -38.17 -12.58
N ASN A 806 -28.39 -38.34 -12.24
CA ASN A 806 -29.39 -37.29 -12.33
C ASN A 806 -29.37 -36.42 -11.05
N MET A 807 -29.26 -35.10 -11.20
CA MET A 807 -29.16 -34.20 -10.06
C MET A 807 -30.44 -34.17 -9.17
N ALA A 808 -31.60 -34.61 -9.65
CA ALA A 808 -32.87 -34.50 -8.95
C ALA A 808 -32.87 -35.20 -7.58
N LYS A 809 -32.94 -34.41 -6.50
CA LYS A 809 -32.92 -34.91 -5.10
C LYS A 809 -34.00 -35.94 -4.79
N LYS A 810 -35.18 -35.81 -5.42
CA LYS A 810 -36.29 -36.77 -5.30
C LYS A 810 -35.95 -38.20 -5.72
N LEU A 811 -34.91 -38.39 -6.54
CA LEU A 811 -34.46 -39.69 -7.01
C LEU A 811 -33.38 -40.31 -6.12
N ARG A 812 -32.86 -39.57 -5.12
CA ARG A 812 -31.73 -39.97 -4.26
C ARG A 812 -32.04 -40.88 -3.06
N PRO A 813 -33.29 -41.12 -2.60
CA PRO A 813 -33.53 -42.09 -1.53
C PRO A 813 -32.87 -43.45 -1.85
N GLY A 814 -32.13 -44.00 -0.89
CA GLY A 814 -31.39 -45.27 -1.03
C GLY A 814 -30.18 -45.27 -1.97
N ARG A 815 -29.84 -44.15 -2.62
CA ARG A 815 -28.79 -44.09 -3.67
C ARG A 815 -27.77 -42.98 -3.47
N ILE A 816 -26.62 -43.11 -4.13
CA ILE A 816 -25.54 -42.12 -4.17
C ILE A 816 -25.59 -41.39 -5.52
N PHE A 817 -25.68 -40.06 -5.47
CA PHE A 817 -25.51 -39.22 -6.64
C PHE A 817 -24.02 -39.10 -6.98
N LEU A 818 -23.64 -39.53 -8.18
CA LEU A 818 -22.28 -39.41 -8.70
C LEU A 818 -22.15 -38.06 -9.41
N ASP A 819 -21.81 -37.02 -8.67
CA ASP A 819 -21.73 -35.65 -9.18
C ASP A 819 -20.44 -35.42 -9.99
N TYR A 820 -20.60 -35.45 -11.32
CA TYR A 820 -19.56 -35.08 -12.28
C TYR A 820 -19.58 -33.60 -12.66
N LEU A 821 -20.57 -32.82 -12.21
CA LEU A 821 -20.77 -31.41 -12.62
C LEU A 821 -19.70 -30.49 -12.05
N ARG A 822 -18.91 -30.97 -11.08
CA ARG A 822 -17.71 -30.30 -10.56
C ARG A 822 -16.61 -30.10 -11.61
N ASN A 823 -16.73 -30.76 -12.76
CA ASN A 823 -15.78 -30.72 -13.87
C ASN A 823 -16.18 -29.73 -14.97
N ASP A 824 -17.14 -28.85 -14.71
CA ASP A 824 -17.44 -27.72 -15.58
C ASP A 824 -16.45 -26.56 -15.34
N ARG A 825 -16.28 -25.69 -16.35
CA ARG A 825 -15.27 -24.62 -16.36
C ARG A 825 -15.31 -23.72 -15.13
N MET A 826 -16.50 -23.28 -14.74
CA MET A 826 -16.70 -22.37 -13.60
C MET A 826 -17.08 -23.10 -12.31
N ALA A 827 -17.12 -24.43 -12.34
CA ALA A 827 -17.49 -25.22 -11.19
C ALA A 827 -16.35 -25.23 -10.16
N THR A 828 -16.75 -25.37 -8.89
CA THR A 828 -15.81 -25.38 -7.77
C THR A 828 -16.09 -26.57 -6.87
N ALA A 829 -15.05 -26.97 -6.16
CA ALA A 829 -15.12 -27.98 -5.12
C ALA A 829 -14.34 -27.48 -3.91
N VAL A 830 -14.82 -27.83 -2.72
CA VAL A 830 -14.16 -27.45 -1.46
C VAL A 830 -12.70 -27.93 -1.47
N ALA A 831 -11.78 -27.02 -1.15
CA ALA A 831 -10.35 -27.30 -1.15
C ALA A 831 -10.01 -28.37 -0.09
N PRO A 832 -8.99 -29.21 -0.35
CA PRO A 832 -8.32 -29.96 0.71
C PRO A 832 -7.97 -29.05 1.90
N LEU A 833 -8.21 -29.52 3.12
CA LEU A 833 -8.02 -28.79 4.38
C LEU A 833 -8.87 -27.51 4.57
N SER A 834 -9.80 -27.19 3.67
CA SER A 834 -10.78 -26.14 3.95
C SER A 834 -11.74 -26.59 5.05
N PRO A 835 -12.03 -25.73 6.05
CA PRO A 835 -13.14 -25.94 6.97
C PRO A 835 -14.48 -25.88 6.23
N ARG A 836 -15.52 -26.36 6.89
CA ARG A 836 -16.92 -26.28 6.46
C ARG A 836 -17.69 -25.33 7.37
N GLY A 837 -18.51 -24.47 6.77
CA GLY A 837 -19.44 -23.56 7.45
C GLY A 837 -20.65 -24.31 8.02
N ARG A 838 -20.39 -25.35 8.82
CA ARG A 838 -21.39 -26.25 9.41
C ARG A 838 -21.06 -26.53 10.88
N PRO A 839 -22.05 -26.95 11.70
CA PRO A 839 -21.83 -27.49 13.04
C PRO A 839 -20.58 -28.38 13.16
N GLY A 840 -19.82 -28.23 14.25
CA GLY A 840 -18.58 -28.95 14.51
C GLY A 840 -17.32 -28.49 13.74
N ALA A 841 -17.40 -27.50 12.84
CA ALA A 841 -16.27 -26.99 12.04
C ALA A 841 -15.43 -28.11 11.38
N THR A 842 -16.14 -29.07 10.77
CA THR A 842 -15.52 -30.18 10.06
C THR A 842 -14.65 -29.69 8.90
N VAL A 843 -13.68 -30.51 8.50
CA VAL A 843 -12.68 -30.17 7.48
C VAL A 843 -12.74 -31.18 6.34
N SER A 844 -12.53 -30.68 5.12
CA SER A 844 -12.31 -31.52 3.94
C SER A 844 -10.92 -32.19 4.00
N MET A 845 -10.81 -33.30 4.72
CA MET A 845 -9.52 -33.94 5.06
C MET A 845 -9.01 -34.84 3.91
N PRO A 846 -7.79 -34.62 3.39
CA PRO A 846 -7.12 -35.55 2.48
C PRO A 846 -6.83 -36.88 3.18
N LEU A 847 -7.06 -37.99 2.46
CA LEU A 847 -6.90 -39.35 2.97
C LEU A 847 -5.95 -40.15 2.10
N THR A 848 -5.25 -41.11 2.71
CA THR A 848 -4.64 -42.22 1.98
C THR A 848 -5.70 -43.28 1.69
N TRP A 849 -5.56 -44.03 0.59
CA TRP A 849 -6.51 -45.11 0.28
C TRP A 849 -6.68 -46.17 1.39
N PRO A 850 -5.64 -46.54 2.17
CA PRO A 850 -5.82 -47.38 3.37
C PRO A 850 -6.74 -46.78 4.44
N GLN A 851 -6.84 -45.46 4.55
CA GLN A 851 -7.77 -44.78 5.47
C GLN A 851 -9.21 -44.74 4.96
N VAL A 852 -9.44 -44.94 3.66
CA VAL A 852 -10.79 -44.96 3.05
C VAL A 852 -11.43 -46.33 3.28
N ARG A 853 -11.83 -46.64 4.51
CA ARG A 853 -12.36 -47.94 4.92
C ARG A 853 -13.62 -47.78 5.80
N ALA A 854 -14.28 -48.87 6.13
CA ALA A 854 -15.65 -48.84 6.69
C ALA A 854 -15.80 -48.05 8.02
N ASP A 855 -14.74 -47.95 8.84
CA ASP A 855 -14.73 -47.20 10.10
C ASP A 855 -14.40 -45.70 9.94
N LEU A 856 -14.26 -45.20 8.70
CA LEU A 856 -13.96 -43.80 8.44
C LEU A 856 -15.11 -42.91 8.91
N ASP A 857 -14.81 -42.02 9.86
CA ASP A 857 -15.75 -41.03 10.38
C ASP A 857 -15.29 -39.60 10.03
N PRO A 858 -15.95 -38.94 9.04
CA PRO A 858 -15.61 -37.57 8.65
C PRO A 858 -15.76 -36.53 9.78
N LYS A 859 -16.58 -36.79 10.81
CA LYS A 859 -16.82 -35.84 11.90
C LYS A 859 -15.60 -35.68 12.82
N ARG A 860 -14.66 -36.64 12.80
CA ARG A 860 -13.41 -36.58 13.58
C ARG A 860 -12.43 -35.53 13.05
N PHE A 861 -12.56 -35.14 11.78
CA PHE A 861 -11.69 -34.14 11.16
C PHE A 861 -12.31 -32.76 11.31
N THR A 862 -11.80 -31.99 12.27
CA THR A 862 -12.28 -30.64 12.56
C THR A 862 -11.13 -29.65 12.53
N LEU A 863 -11.47 -28.37 12.53
CA LEU A 863 -10.52 -27.27 12.64
C LEU A 863 -9.56 -27.45 13.85
N ARG A 864 -10.01 -28.09 14.94
CA ARG A 864 -9.18 -28.33 16.12
C ARG A 864 -8.27 -29.57 16.01
N THR A 865 -8.74 -30.65 15.37
CA THR A 865 -8.01 -31.93 15.33
C THR A 865 -7.03 -32.03 14.17
N VAL A 866 -7.35 -31.42 13.03
CA VAL A 866 -6.60 -31.57 11.78
C VAL A 866 -5.13 -31.11 11.87
N PRO A 867 -4.76 -29.99 12.52
CA PRO A 867 -3.35 -29.56 12.58
C PRO A 867 -2.41 -30.63 13.15
N GLN A 868 -2.85 -31.37 14.17
CA GLN A 868 -2.05 -32.45 14.78
C GLN A 868 -1.99 -33.71 13.89
N LEU A 869 -3.07 -34.00 13.16
CA LEU A 869 -3.13 -35.13 12.23
C LEU A 869 -2.28 -34.88 10.97
N LEU A 870 -2.27 -33.64 10.48
CA LEU A 870 -1.52 -33.24 9.29
C LEU A 870 -0.01 -33.42 9.48
N ALA A 871 0.52 -33.14 10.67
CA ALA A 871 1.94 -33.33 10.99
C ALA A 871 2.42 -34.79 10.82
N LYS A 872 1.51 -35.77 10.76
CA LYS A 872 1.82 -37.20 10.68
C LYS A 872 1.34 -37.86 9.38
N THR A 873 0.69 -37.13 8.48
CA THR A 873 0.07 -37.72 7.29
C THR A 873 1.00 -37.72 6.09
N SER A 874 0.95 -38.79 5.30
CA SER A 874 1.54 -38.87 3.95
C SER A 874 0.50 -38.71 2.85
N ALA A 875 -0.76 -38.41 3.21
CA ALA A 875 -1.85 -38.27 2.25
C ALA A 875 -1.48 -37.26 1.15
N TRP A 876 -1.59 -37.71 -0.11
CA TRP A 876 -1.38 -36.92 -1.31
C TRP A 876 0.05 -36.39 -1.51
N ALA A 877 1.06 -36.92 -0.81
CA ALA A 877 2.47 -36.53 -1.00
C ALA A 877 2.98 -36.79 -2.44
N ASP A 878 2.34 -37.71 -3.16
CA ASP A 878 2.59 -38.08 -4.55
C ASP A 878 1.64 -37.43 -5.56
N TYR A 879 0.79 -36.48 -5.15
CA TYR A 879 -0.23 -35.85 -6.00
C TYR A 879 0.33 -35.31 -7.32
N ALA A 880 1.40 -34.52 -7.28
CA ALA A 880 2.02 -33.98 -8.49
C ALA A 880 2.57 -35.08 -9.42
N ARG A 881 3.16 -36.14 -8.85
CA ARG A 881 3.67 -37.30 -9.61
C ARG A 881 2.54 -38.18 -10.16
N GLY A 882 1.35 -38.12 -9.56
CA GLY A 882 0.14 -38.81 -9.99
C GLY A 882 -0.54 -38.16 -11.19
N ALA A 883 -0.10 -36.98 -11.65
CA ALA A 883 -0.69 -36.33 -12.82
C ALA A 883 -0.54 -37.21 -14.06
N ARG A 884 -1.64 -37.40 -14.81
CA ARG A 884 -1.68 -38.21 -16.02
C ARG A 884 -2.39 -37.45 -17.16
N PRO A 885 -2.01 -37.68 -18.43
CA PRO A 885 -2.68 -37.05 -19.56
C PRO A 885 -4.10 -37.61 -19.75
N LEU A 886 -5.09 -36.72 -19.84
CA LEU A 886 -6.50 -37.10 -20.02
C LEU A 886 -6.75 -37.83 -21.36
N THR A 887 -5.99 -37.50 -22.40
CA THR A 887 -6.11 -38.11 -23.74
C THR A 887 -5.99 -39.63 -23.69
N VAL A 888 -5.03 -40.16 -22.92
CA VAL A 888 -4.81 -41.61 -22.79
C VAL A 888 -6.01 -42.28 -22.15
N ALA A 889 -6.57 -41.67 -21.10
CA ALA A 889 -7.74 -42.18 -20.41
C ALA A 889 -8.99 -42.15 -21.30
N MET A 890 -9.18 -41.09 -22.08
CA MET A 890 -10.27 -40.98 -23.07
C MET A 890 -10.18 -42.07 -24.14
N THR A 891 -8.97 -42.35 -24.65
CA THR A 891 -8.75 -43.43 -25.62
C THR A 891 -9.12 -44.78 -25.02
N ARG A 892 -8.65 -45.09 -23.81
CA ARG A 892 -8.98 -46.36 -23.12
C ARG A 892 -10.48 -46.51 -22.87
N LEU A 893 -11.14 -45.43 -22.45
CA LEU A 893 -12.59 -45.41 -22.24
C LEU A 893 -13.35 -45.66 -23.55
N GLY A 894 -12.85 -45.12 -24.66
CA GLY A 894 -13.38 -45.35 -26.01
C GLY A 894 -13.17 -46.79 -26.50
N SER A 895 -11.98 -47.37 -26.31
CA SER A 895 -11.67 -48.75 -26.70
C SER A 895 -12.46 -49.80 -25.89
N SER A 896 -12.73 -49.53 -24.62
CA SER A 896 -13.63 -50.36 -23.80
C SER A 896 -15.07 -50.44 -24.35
N LYS A 897 -15.48 -49.48 -25.19
CA LYS A 897 -16.78 -49.48 -25.88
C LYS A 897 -16.81 -50.37 -27.14
N ALA A 898 -15.66 -50.84 -27.62
CA ALA A 898 -15.53 -51.70 -28.80
C ALA A 898 -15.34 -53.19 -28.43
N ALA A 899 -15.12 -53.49 -27.14
CA ALA A 899 -14.89 -54.84 -26.62
C ALA A 899 -16.04 -55.39 -25.76
N ALA A 900 -17.09 -54.59 -25.53
CA ALA A 900 -18.35 -54.95 -24.89
C ALA A 900 -19.50 -54.57 -25.82
#